data_AF-A0A9D9VD78-F1
#
_entry.id   AF-A0A9D9VD78-F1
#
_cell.length_a   1.000
_cell.length_b   1.000
_cell.length_c   1.000
_cell.angle_alpha   90.00
_cell.angle_beta   90.00
_cell.angle_gamma   90.00
#
_symmetry.space_group_name_H-M   'P 1'
#
loop_
_entity.id
_entity.type
_entity.pdbx_description
1 polymer ?
#
loop_
_entity_poly.entity_id
_entity_poly.type
_entity_poly.pdbx_seq_one_letter_code
_entity_poly.pdbx_strand_id
1 'polypeptide(L)'
;MAATASTDWKKLFGLDDREPPYFISSIEQLDDAGVVPQPHALRRAFEQLNINGVLCQERSPVIYFRLVKKIDPVQILDLHRSFWNQGIAPILVVIAPDEVQVFSGLIPPESSQVDTHPFPGLVEILPRLQNRLRSFLLSVESGEYFHTHRHSFDPGKRVDRELLRNLQATRQALGEVPAARLEPLTLNALLCRLVFTCYLFDRGVIDSDYLTSLGIDDAQHLRDILAKKPRTDAKNDLYLLFTQLGEDFNGDLFSADLEAESRQVKVNHLEILDRFFHGTDIRTGQQSFWPYDFGFIPIETISAIYEHFLKAAGEEQKKAAGAFYTPRFLAEFVLDLTLEGETSLLGKRFLDPACGSGIFLVGLFNRLAEEWKFQNPRARYDRRARELMGILRNNLYGIDSNRSACQISAFSLYLAFLDQLAPPDIQKLLGKWERLPYLVSTPGEIEAGHEAAGTIYCADFFTENAALPYKVDIIVGNPPWGSSKVRNAPSAQWCIERKLPHPDRQMAIAFIWKAPDHLEDDGKICFVMPHGMLFNHNDTAVRFQQLFFRTHSVDRVVNLTDFRMFLFADAKAGSLVVKFRKEQPVDGTHVIDYWTPKTDWAITQAEILRIPTQDRSQLTVRQVLNDLKSDDAPQIWKGHFWTTPRDRQLIERLSIYPRLRDNVRQTKEKEPKNKPWIIAQGFQPLGPGDSQEDAKTIELPSKLFVQADCDNLNTLLLEDDCNELPSNRVNARRGRTAESLLVFHGPHVLITRGFSRCAFTDFSVSFRSSVRGIYGPKVDRDLLVFLSFVLRSPLAHYFLFHTSANWGVTRPEVHDQDLLRLPFPFPDQCDQPKQARSIVQKSAKLFDQAIERAKRPLVDRQRLADDVQSQVDDLVYAYFDVDNFERMLIEDTSAYVLTSIQPSRARVYIPTNLSSKHAMRKSYATLLCKRLNGWAKQGLQVHAKTIADSSVGVGMVVLEKTKSGQEPTGLAEVGNDLLHVLDSLQHTSTRSHGTFELVRGLKVFDRNLLYITKPLGQRFWTNTAAINDADEIAATILMRPTRRNA
;
A
#
# COMPACT_ATOMS: atom_id res chain seq x y z
N MET A 1 -13.95 -52.39 -2.56
CA MET A 1 -12.55 -52.48 -3.01
C MET A 1 -11.85 -51.18 -2.68
N ALA A 2 -10.89 -51.22 -1.76
CA ALA A 2 -10.15 -50.06 -1.28
C ALA A 2 -9.26 -49.54 -2.41
N ALA A 3 -9.64 -48.40 -3.00
CA ALA A 3 -8.79 -47.68 -3.92
C ALA A 3 -7.61 -47.10 -3.12
N THR A 4 -6.41 -47.57 -3.44
CA THR A 4 -5.13 -47.00 -3.01
C THR A 4 -5.16 -45.49 -3.16
N ALA A 5 -5.17 -44.76 -2.04
CA ALA A 5 -5.05 -43.30 -2.02
C ALA A 5 -3.81 -42.89 -2.82
N SER A 6 -3.98 -41.98 -3.78
CA SER A 6 -2.86 -41.37 -4.51
C SER A 6 -1.81 -40.88 -3.52
N THR A 7 -0.64 -41.51 -3.54
CA THR A 7 0.52 -41.18 -2.69
C THR A 7 1.08 -39.79 -2.98
N ASP A 8 0.74 -39.20 -4.14
CA ASP A 8 1.21 -37.87 -4.53
C ASP A 8 0.16 -36.79 -4.20
N TRP A 9 0.38 -36.10 -3.07
CA TRP A 9 -0.47 -34.99 -2.62
C TRP A 9 -0.36 -33.77 -3.55
N LYS A 10 0.79 -33.52 -4.21
CA LYS A 10 0.97 -32.35 -5.06
C LYS A 10 0.01 -32.39 -6.25
N LYS A 11 -0.13 -33.58 -6.86
CA LYS A 11 -1.06 -33.84 -7.96
C LYS A 11 -2.53 -33.66 -7.57
N LEU A 12 -2.89 -34.01 -6.33
CA LEU A 12 -4.25 -33.79 -5.82
C LEU A 12 -4.60 -32.30 -5.74
N PHE A 13 -3.61 -31.46 -5.41
CA PHE A 13 -3.75 -30.01 -5.42
C PHE A 13 -3.55 -29.40 -6.83
N GLY A 14 -2.93 -30.11 -7.78
CA GLY A 14 -2.57 -29.56 -9.10
C GLY A 14 -1.32 -28.67 -9.03
N LEU A 15 -0.37 -29.04 -8.16
CA LEU A 15 0.90 -28.34 -7.94
C LEU A 15 2.08 -29.01 -8.67
N ASP A 16 1.84 -30.15 -9.31
CA ASP A 16 2.84 -31.02 -9.93
C ASP A 16 3.63 -30.36 -11.07
N ASP A 17 3.03 -29.41 -11.79
CA ASP A 17 3.70 -28.65 -12.86
C ASP A 17 4.25 -27.29 -12.38
N ARG A 18 4.16 -26.96 -11.08
CA ARG A 18 4.54 -25.65 -10.56
C ARG A 18 5.97 -25.66 -10.00
N GLU A 19 6.80 -24.77 -10.54
CA GLU A 19 8.20 -24.61 -10.15
C GLU A 19 8.44 -23.28 -9.41
N PRO A 20 9.59 -23.12 -8.73
CA PRO A 20 10.00 -21.85 -8.15
C PRO A 20 10.00 -20.70 -9.18
N PRO A 21 9.69 -19.46 -8.78
CA PRO A 21 9.41 -19.01 -7.42
C PRO A 21 7.94 -19.19 -6.98
N TYR A 22 7.11 -19.91 -7.75
CA TYR A 22 5.67 -20.02 -7.50
C TYR A 22 5.30 -21.14 -6.54
N PHE A 23 6.01 -22.26 -6.61
CA PHE A 23 5.87 -23.35 -5.66
C PHE A 23 7.24 -23.93 -5.35
N ILE A 24 7.53 -24.10 -4.07
CA ILE A 24 8.81 -24.62 -3.58
C ILE A 24 8.47 -25.84 -2.74
N SER A 25 9.00 -27.01 -3.09
CA SER A 25 8.67 -28.28 -2.41
C SER A 25 9.80 -28.85 -1.56
N SER A 26 11.00 -28.26 -1.63
CA SER A 26 12.12 -28.64 -0.77
C SER A 26 13.13 -27.51 -0.63
N ILE A 27 14.09 -27.70 0.28
CA ILE A 27 15.22 -26.79 0.48
C ILE A 27 16.14 -26.79 -0.75
N GLU A 28 16.31 -27.93 -1.42
CA GLU A 28 17.12 -28.01 -2.65
C GLU A 28 16.51 -27.16 -3.77
N GLN A 29 15.18 -27.16 -3.92
CA GLN A 29 14.52 -26.27 -4.87
C GLN A 29 14.62 -24.79 -4.49
N LEU A 30 14.66 -24.48 -3.19
CA LEU A 30 14.91 -23.11 -2.71
C LEU A 30 16.30 -22.63 -3.12
N ASP A 31 17.27 -23.52 -3.02
CA ASP A 31 18.69 -23.30 -3.33
C ASP A 31 18.94 -23.18 -4.86
N ASP A 32 18.31 -24.03 -5.67
CA ASP A 32 18.45 -24.04 -7.14
C ASP A 32 17.72 -22.88 -7.83
N ALA A 33 16.72 -22.28 -7.18
CA ALA A 33 15.89 -21.21 -7.73
C ALA A 33 16.57 -19.83 -7.78
N GLY A 34 17.82 -19.72 -7.33
CA GLY A 34 18.59 -18.47 -7.31
C GLY A 34 18.04 -17.47 -6.28
N VAL A 35 17.70 -16.25 -6.72
CA VAL A 35 17.18 -15.20 -5.82
C VAL A 35 15.70 -15.46 -5.51
N VAL A 36 15.46 -16.26 -4.48
CA VAL A 36 14.11 -16.50 -3.93
C VAL A 36 13.76 -15.41 -2.90
N PRO A 37 12.51 -14.92 -2.89
CA PRO A 37 12.01 -14.00 -1.86
C PRO A 37 12.05 -14.62 -0.46
N GLN A 38 12.48 -13.83 0.54
CA GLN A 38 12.54 -14.27 1.94
C GLN A 38 13.17 -15.67 2.15
N PRO A 39 14.33 -15.96 1.53
CA PRO A 39 14.86 -17.32 1.45
C PRO A 39 15.15 -17.89 2.84
N HIS A 40 15.65 -17.04 3.74
CA HIS A 40 15.92 -17.38 5.13
C HIS A 40 14.67 -17.88 5.85
N ALA A 41 13.58 -17.14 5.70
CA ALA A 41 12.33 -17.40 6.39
C ALA A 41 11.65 -18.67 5.86
N LEU A 42 11.75 -18.92 4.55
CA LEU A 42 11.28 -20.15 3.91
C LEU A 42 12.10 -21.37 4.35
N ARG A 43 13.43 -21.27 4.38
CA ARG A 43 14.29 -22.35 4.88
C ARG A 43 13.91 -22.73 6.31
N ARG A 44 13.75 -21.73 7.19
CA ARG A 44 13.31 -21.95 8.57
C ARG A 44 11.93 -22.61 8.64
N ALA A 45 11.01 -22.28 7.73
CA ALA A 45 9.73 -22.97 7.65
C ALA A 45 9.93 -24.47 7.37
N PHE A 46 10.77 -24.83 6.40
CA PHE A 46 11.10 -26.22 6.09
C PHE A 46 11.77 -26.94 7.26
N GLU A 47 12.73 -26.31 7.93
CA GLU A 47 13.52 -26.94 8.99
C GLU A 47 12.76 -27.04 10.32
N GLN A 48 12.04 -25.99 10.72
CA GLN A 48 11.46 -25.88 12.06
C GLN A 48 9.98 -26.30 12.07
N LEU A 49 9.19 -25.93 11.06
CA LEU A 49 7.79 -26.35 10.94
C LEU A 49 7.65 -27.69 10.19
N ASN A 50 8.76 -28.22 9.65
CA ASN A 50 8.81 -29.46 8.89
C ASN A 50 7.82 -29.47 7.71
N ILE A 51 7.58 -28.33 7.07
CA ILE A 51 6.66 -28.27 5.93
C ILE A 51 7.22 -29.06 4.74
N ASN A 52 6.32 -29.44 3.83
CA ASN A 52 6.61 -30.23 2.63
C ASN A 52 6.41 -29.43 1.34
N GLY A 53 5.94 -28.19 1.45
CA GLY A 53 5.88 -27.27 0.32
C GLY A 53 5.31 -25.91 0.70
N VAL A 54 5.60 -24.92 -0.14
CA VAL A 54 5.17 -23.54 -0.02
C VAL A 54 4.60 -23.07 -1.36
N LEU A 55 3.37 -22.59 -1.34
CA LEU A 55 2.80 -21.84 -2.47
C LEU A 55 3.06 -20.35 -2.28
N CYS A 56 3.63 -19.72 -3.30
CA CYS A 56 3.90 -18.29 -3.35
C CYS A 56 3.04 -17.60 -4.42
N GLN A 57 2.58 -16.38 -4.13
CA GLN A 57 1.88 -15.52 -5.06
C GLN A 57 2.63 -14.20 -5.21
N GLU A 58 3.02 -13.86 -6.45
CA GLU A 58 3.85 -12.67 -6.73
C GLU A 58 5.04 -12.58 -5.78
N ARG A 59 5.78 -13.70 -5.62
CA ARG A 59 6.95 -13.82 -4.75
C ARG A 59 6.66 -13.82 -3.23
N SER A 60 5.42 -13.64 -2.78
CA SER A 60 5.05 -13.70 -1.35
C SER A 60 4.54 -15.09 -0.94
N PRO A 61 4.99 -15.68 0.18
CA PRO A 61 4.45 -16.96 0.67
C PRO A 61 2.98 -16.85 1.10
N VAL A 62 2.13 -17.75 0.61
CA VAL A 62 0.68 -17.74 0.87
C VAL A 62 0.21 -18.98 1.62
N ILE A 63 0.66 -20.17 1.23
CA ILE A 63 0.25 -21.43 1.83
C ILE A 63 1.47 -22.27 2.19
N TYR A 64 1.50 -22.78 3.41
CA TYR A 64 2.38 -23.87 3.80
C TYR A 64 1.64 -25.20 3.80
N PHE A 65 2.28 -26.25 3.30
CA PHE A 65 1.74 -27.60 3.29
C PHE A 65 2.53 -28.49 4.24
N ARG A 66 1.86 -29.21 5.14
CA ARG A 66 2.47 -30.13 6.10
C ARG A 66 1.82 -31.51 6.00
N LEU A 67 2.59 -32.55 5.71
CA LEU A 67 2.11 -33.93 5.74
C LEU A 67 2.25 -34.53 7.15
N VAL A 68 1.18 -35.16 7.61
CA VAL A 68 1.14 -35.88 8.89
C VAL A 68 0.62 -37.30 8.70
N LYS A 69 1.04 -38.22 9.58
CA LYS A 69 0.55 -39.61 9.54
C LYS A 69 -0.89 -39.74 10.07
N LYS A 70 -1.22 -38.93 11.07
CA LYS A 70 -2.53 -38.81 11.71
C LYS A 70 -2.64 -37.40 12.28
N ILE A 71 -3.86 -36.94 12.51
CA ILE A 71 -4.11 -35.65 13.15
C ILE A 71 -4.14 -35.88 14.66
N ASP A 72 -3.17 -35.31 15.36
CA ASP A 72 -3.01 -35.38 16.80
C ASP A 72 -3.24 -33.98 17.39
N PRO A 73 -4.29 -33.77 18.21
CA PRO A 73 -4.68 -32.45 18.73
C PRO A 73 -3.52 -31.65 19.34
N VAL A 74 -2.65 -32.31 20.10
CA VAL A 74 -1.53 -31.64 20.80
C VAL A 74 -0.47 -31.20 19.80
N GLN A 75 -0.09 -32.09 18.88
CA GLN A 75 0.91 -31.77 17.85
C GLN A 75 0.43 -30.67 16.91
N ILE A 76 -0.87 -30.60 16.63
CA ILE A 76 -1.46 -29.57 15.79
C ILE A 76 -1.50 -28.21 16.49
N LEU A 77 -1.81 -28.18 17.79
CA LEU A 77 -1.75 -26.95 18.59
C LEU A 77 -0.33 -26.39 18.64
N ASP A 78 0.68 -27.24 18.86
CA ASP A 78 2.08 -26.83 18.85
C ASP A 78 2.50 -26.31 17.47
N LEU A 79 2.15 -27.03 16.40
CA LEU A 79 2.43 -26.62 15.03
C LEU A 79 1.74 -25.29 14.68
N HIS A 80 0.48 -25.10 15.08
CA HIS A 80 -0.27 -23.86 14.86
C HIS A 80 0.36 -22.69 15.62
N ARG A 81 0.76 -22.90 16.88
CA ARG A 81 1.48 -21.90 17.67
C ARG A 81 2.78 -21.48 17.00
N SER A 82 3.61 -22.43 16.56
CA SER A 82 4.85 -22.13 15.84
C SER A 82 4.59 -21.42 14.51
N PHE A 83 3.56 -21.83 13.77
CA PHE A 83 3.15 -21.21 12.53
C PHE A 83 2.67 -19.75 12.71
N TRP A 84 1.82 -19.49 13.70
CA TRP A 84 1.36 -18.14 14.06
C TRP A 84 2.51 -17.25 14.49
N ASN A 85 3.43 -17.76 15.32
CA ASN A 85 4.63 -17.02 15.73
C ASN A 85 5.54 -16.68 14.56
N GLN A 86 5.64 -17.55 13.55
CA GLN A 86 6.39 -17.23 12.34
C GLN A 86 5.73 -16.06 11.57
N GLY A 87 4.41 -16.08 11.46
CA GLY A 87 3.61 -14.96 10.96
C GLY A 87 3.96 -14.53 9.53
N ILE A 88 4.38 -15.46 8.66
CA ILE A 88 4.79 -15.17 7.26
C ILE A 88 3.67 -15.49 6.30
N ALA A 89 3.35 -16.79 6.15
CA ALA A 89 2.24 -17.23 5.33
C ALA A 89 0.93 -17.13 6.14
N PRO A 90 -0.17 -16.68 5.52
CA PRO A 90 -1.47 -16.61 6.19
C PRO A 90 -2.15 -17.97 6.36
N ILE A 91 -1.81 -18.99 5.55
CA ILE A 91 -2.50 -20.28 5.57
C ILE A 91 -1.54 -21.44 5.82
N LEU A 92 -1.91 -22.34 6.73
CA LEU A 92 -1.29 -23.64 6.92
C LEU A 92 -2.28 -24.74 6.54
N VAL A 93 -1.86 -25.65 5.66
CA VAL A 93 -2.62 -26.82 5.21
C VAL A 93 -1.96 -28.08 5.76
N VAL A 94 -2.67 -28.78 6.63
CA VAL A 94 -2.24 -30.05 7.21
C VAL A 94 -2.91 -31.20 6.47
N ILE A 95 -2.11 -32.10 5.90
CA ILE A 95 -2.56 -33.19 5.02
C ILE A 95 -2.36 -34.52 5.76
N ALA A 96 -3.47 -35.18 6.10
CA ALA A 96 -3.50 -36.53 6.64
C ALA A 96 -3.97 -37.54 5.57
N PRO A 97 -3.87 -38.87 5.83
CA PRO A 97 -4.33 -39.89 4.89
C PRO A 97 -5.79 -39.75 4.46
N ASP A 98 -6.64 -39.40 5.41
CA ASP A 98 -8.10 -39.39 5.40
C ASP A 98 -8.72 -38.00 5.23
N GLU A 99 -8.08 -36.95 5.75
CA GLU A 99 -8.58 -35.58 5.67
C GLU A 99 -7.50 -34.51 5.49
N VAL A 100 -7.92 -33.29 5.14
CA VAL A 100 -7.05 -32.10 5.03
C VAL A 100 -7.63 -30.99 5.92
N GLN A 101 -6.83 -30.41 6.80
CA GLN A 101 -7.25 -29.32 7.68
C GLN A 101 -6.57 -28.00 7.30
N VAL A 102 -7.33 -26.91 7.28
CA VAL A 102 -6.83 -25.57 6.93
C VAL A 102 -6.84 -24.67 8.16
N PHE A 103 -5.70 -24.10 8.50
CA PHE A 103 -5.50 -23.21 9.65
C PHE A 103 -5.12 -21.79 9.20
N SER A 104 -5.55 -20.81 9.98
CA SER A 104 -5.18 -19.41 9.82
C SER A 104 -3.97 -19.05 10.67
N GLY A 105 -3.00 -18.36 10.03
CA GLY A 105 -1.84 -17.75 10.68
C GLY A 105 -2.12 -16.38 11.28
N LEU A 106 -3.37 -15.92 11.21
CA LEU A 106 -3.79 -14.61 11.75
C LEU A 106 -4.61 -14.76 13.04
N ILE A 107 -4.91 -15.98 13.49
CA ILE A 107 -5.62 -16.20 14.75
C ILE A 107 -4.61 -16.68 15.82
N PRO A 108 -4.52 -16.00 16.98
CA PRO A 108 -3.62 -16.42 18.04
C PRO A 108 -3.99 -17.79 18.60
N PRO A 109 -3.01 -18.57 19.06
CA PRO A 109 -3.28 -19.81 19.78
C PRO A 109 -3.90 -19.49 21.15
N GLU A 110 -4.91 -20.26 21.58
CA GLU A 110 -5.52 -20.15 22.91
C GLU A 110 -5.15 -21.34 23.80
N SER A 111 -5.04 -21.10 25.11
CA SER A 111 -4.77 -22.12 26.13
C SER A 111 -6.04 -22.42 26.95
N SER A 112 -6.97 -23.21 26.42
CA SER A 112 -8.06 -23.71 27.26
C SER A 112 -8.62 -25.03 26.74
N GLN A 113 -8.17 -26.10 27.38
CA GLN A 113 -8.67 -27.48 27.30
C GLN A 113 -8.56 -28.14 25.93
N VAL A 114 -7.86 -29.29 25.90
CA VAL A 114 -7.76 -30.24 24.78
C VAL A 114 -9.13 -30.67 24.21
N ASP A 115 -10.22 -30.34 24.92
CA ASP A 115 -11.61 -30.70 24.61
C ASP A 115 -12.42 -29.61 23.86
N THR A 116 -11.86 -28.43 23.57
CA THR A 116 -12.58 -27.40 22.79
C THR A 116 -12.44 -27.63 21.29
N HIS A 117 -13.32 -28.47 20.73
CA HIS A 117 -13.59 -28.45 19.29
C HIS A 117 -14.60 -27.34 18.97
N PRO A 118 -14.37 -26.52 17.93
CA PRO A 118 -13.24 -26.54 16.99
C PRO A 118 -11.96 -25.89 17.55
N PHE A 119 -10.80 -26.36 17.07
CA PHE A 119 -9.48 -25.83 17.44
C PHE A 119 -9.34 -24.32 17.15
N PRO A 120 -8.63 -23.56 17.99
CA PRO A 120 -8.27 -22.18 17.69
C PRO A 120 -7.56 -22.08 16.33
N GLY A 121 -8.04 -21.16 15.48
CA GLY A 121 -7.45 -20.93 14.15
C GLY A 121 -7.79 -21.95 13.07
N LEU A 122 -8.50 -23.05 13.36
CA LEU A 122 -9.04 -23.96 12.34
C LEU A 122 -10.11 -23.22 11.52
N VAL A 123 -9.92 -23.19 10.21
CA VAL A 123 -10.82 -22.51 9.26
C VAL A 123 -11.84 -23.50 8.70
N GLU A 124 -11.36 -24.61 8.13
CA GLU A 124 -12.20 -25.66 7.58
C GLU A 124 -11.48 -27.01 7.50
N ILE A 125 -12.27 -28.08 7.34
CA ILE A 125 -11.80 -29.44 7.05
C ILE A 125 -12.26 -29.80 5.64
N LEU A 126 -11.30 -30.12 4.77
CA LEU A 126 -11.51 -30.47 3.38
C LEU A 126 -11.42 -31.99 3.19
N PRO A 127 -12.39 -32.61 2.50
CA PRO A 127 -12.26 -34.01 2.10
C PRO A 127 -11.13 -34.12 1.06
N ARG A 128 -10.41 -35.24 1.08
CA ARG A 128 -9.26 -35.49 0.18
C ARG A 128 -9.70 -35.87 -1.26
N LEU A 129 -10.56 -35.04 -1.83
CA LEU A 129 -11.09 -35.14 -3.19
C LEU A 129 -10.40 -34.10 -4.07
N GLN A 130 -9.83 -34.53 -5.19
CA GLN A 130 -9.04 -33.67 -6.09
C GLN A 130 -9.77 -32.37 -6.45
N ASN A 131 -11.04 -32.44 -6.84
CA ASN A 131 -11.83 -31.25 -7.21
C ASN A 131 -11.95 -30.25 -6.05
N ARG A 132 -12.14 -30.74 -4.81
CA ARG A 132 -12.26 -29.87 -3.62
C ARG A 132 -10.96 -29.16 -3.29
N LEU A 133 -9.83 -29.87 -3.40
CA LEU A 133 -8.51 -29.31 -3.15
C LEU A 133 -8.08 -28.31 -4.23
N ARG A 134 -8.40 -28.59 -5.50
CA ARG A 134 -8.20 -27.64 -6.62
C ARG A 134 -9.05 -26.38 -6.48
N SER A 135 -10.33 -26.51 -6.10
CA SER A 135 -11.19 -25.36 -5.80
C SER A 135 -10.60 -24.48 -4.70
N PHE A 136 -10.11 -25.10 -3.63
CA PHE A 136 -9.48 -24.39 -2.52
C PHE A 136 -8.27 -23.56 -2.99
N LEU A 137 -7.36 -24.11 -3.81
CA LEU A 137 -6.24 -23.31 -4.31
C LEU A 137 -6.70 -22.14 -5.16
N LEU A 138 -7.64 -22.37 -6.08
CA LEU A 138 -8.15 -21.30 -6.95
C LEU A 138 -8.84 -20.19 -6.15
N SER A 139 -9.55 -20.53 -5.08
CA SER A 139 -10.18 -19.54 -4.19
C SER A 139 -9.14 -18.73 -3.41
N VAL A 140 -8.02 -19.34 -2.99
CA VAL A 140 -6.91 -18.61 -2.37
C VAL A 140 -6.23 -17.67 -3.37
N GLU A 141 -5.92 -18.14 -4.58
CA GLU A 141 -5.24 -17.35 -5.62
C GLU A 141 -6.08 -16.18 -6.13
N SER A 142 -7.40 -16.35 -6.21
CA SER A 142 -8.33 -15.29 -6.58
C SER A 142 -8.50 -14.26 -5.47
N GLY A 143 -8.28 -14.66 -4.22
CA GLY A 143 -8.52 -13.91 -2.99
C GLY A 143 -9.91 -14.16 -2.38
N GLU A 144 -10.77 -14.94 -3.05
CA GLU A 144 -12.13 -15.26 -2.59
C GLU A 144 -12.12 -16.03 -1.27
N TYR A 145 -11.12 -16.88 -1.03
CA TYR A 145 -10.99 -17.63 0.21
C TYR A 145 -10.92 -16.71 1.45
N PHE A 146 -10.17 -15.62 1.33
CA PHE A 146 -10.06 -14.62 2.39
C PHE A 146 -11.35 -13.80 2.55
N HIS A 147 -12.12 -13.63 1.48
CA HIS A 147 -13.43 -12.98 1.55
C HIS A 147 -14.44 -13.83 2.33
N THR A 148 -14.59 -15.11 1.95
CA THR A 148 -15.54 -16.04 2.57
C THR A 148 -15.20 -16.33 4.02
N HIS A 149 -13.90 -16.37 4.37
CA HIS A 149 -13.40 -16.67 5.70
C HIS A 149 -12.83 -15.45 6.44
N ARG A 150 -13.28 -14.23 6.11
CA ARG A 150 -12.75 -12.96 6.67
C ARG A 150 -12.61 -12.92 8.21
N HIS A 151 -13.49 -13.63 8.94
CA HIS A 151 -13.44 -13.69 10.40
C HIS A 151 -12.24 -14.48 10.93
N SER A 152 -11.73 -15.41 10.13
CA SER A 152 -10.52 -16.19 10.42
C SER A 152 -9.26 -15.50 9.93
N PHE A 153 -9.34 -14.43 9.14
CA PHE A 153 -8.20 -13.72 8.57
C PHE A 153 -8.26 -12.24 8.95
N ASP A 154 -8.20 -11.95 10.25
CA ASP A 154 -8.13 -10.58 10.77
C ASP A 154 -6.67 -10.14 10.94
N PRO A 155 -6.14 -9.20 10.12
CA PRO A 155 -4.76 -8.75 10.25
C PRO A 155 -4.46 -8.12 11.61
N GLY A 156 -5.46 -7.66 12.37
CA GLY A 156 -5.30 -7.14 13.72
C GLY A 156 -4.77 -8.16 14.73
N LYS A 157 -5.00 -9.45 14.47
CA LYS A 157 -4.68 -10.58 15.34
C LYS A 157 -3.37 -11.32 14.97
N ARG A 158 -2.66 -10.80 13.96
CA ARG A 158 -1.32 -11.30 13.57
C ARG A 158 -0.32 -11.09 14.71
N VAL A 159 0.66 -11.98 14.82
CA VAL A 159 1.65 -11.99 15.92
C VAL A 159 2.36 -10.64 16.11
N ASP A 160 2.72 -9.96 15.03
CA ASP A 160 3.43 -8.68 15.07
C ASP A 160 2.59 -7.57 15.71
N ARG A 161 1.30 -7.50 15.38
CA ARG A 161 0.36 -6.52 15.93
C ARG A 161 -0.04 -6.82 17.36
N GLU A 162 -0.31 -8.08 17.68
CA GLU A 162 -0.63 -8.50 19.04
C GLU A 162 0.56 -8.26 19.99
N LEU A 163 1.76 -8.66 19.58
CA LEU A 163 2.98 -8.43 20.34
C LEU A 163 3.25 -6.94 20.52
N LEU A 164 3.16 -6.16 19.44
CA LEU A 164 3.33 -4.71 19.48
C LEU A 164 2.33 -4.06 20.45
N ARG A 165 1.04 -4.41 20.36
CA ARG A 165 0.00 -3.86 21.23
C ARG A 165 0.31 -4.12 22.70
N ASN A 166 0.70 -5.36 23.04
CA ASN A 166 1.01 -5.74 24.42
C ASN A 166 2.26 -5.00 24.92
N LEU A 167 3.30 -4.92 24.10
CA LEU A 167 4.53 -4.21 24.41
C LEU A 167 4.31 -2.70 24.61
N GLN A 168 3.44 -2.07 23.81
CA GLN A 168 3.08 -0.66 23.99
C GLN A 168 2.37 -0.42 25.31
N ALA A 169 1.42 -1.27 25.67
CA ALA A 169 0.73 -1.19 26.94
C ALA A 169 1.72 -1.32 28.11
N THR A 170 2.67 -2.26 28.02
CA THR A 170 3.76 -2.41 28.99
C THR A 170 4.62 -1.17 29.09
N ARG A 171 5.05 -0.59 27.95
CA ARG A 171 5.87 0.62 27.92
C ARG A 171 5.16 1.81 28.56
N GLN A 172 3.88 2.00 28.26
CA GLN A 172 3.08 3.08 28.86
C GLN A 172 2.98 2.90 30.37
N ALA A 173 2.65 1.69 30.84
CA ALA A 173 2.57 1.39 32.26
C ALA A 173 3.91 1.62 32.99
N LEU A 174 5.04 1.25 32.37
CA LEU A 174 6.38 1.51 32.91
C LEU A 174 6.70 3.01 33.01
N GLY A 175 6.31 3.81 32.02
CA GLY A 175 6.53 5.25 32.01
C GLY A 175 5.69 6.04 33.03
N GLU A 176 4.56 5.48 33.47
CA GLU A 176 3.63 6.10 34.41
C GLU A 176 3.96 5.81 35.89
N VAL A 177 5.03 5.06 36.18
CA VAL A 177 5.45 4.74 37.56
C VAL A 177 5.85 6.03 38.33
N PRO A 178 5.10 6.45 39.38
CA PRO A 178 5.22 7.80 39.95
C PRO A 178 6.56 8.15 40.62
N ALA A 179 7.32 7.16 41.09
CA ALA A 179 8.52 7.36 41.92
C ALA A 179 9.85 7.31 41.13
N ALA A 180 9.81 7.00 39.84
CA ALA A 180 11.01 6.85 39.01
C ALA A 180 10.62 6.88 37.52
N ARG A 181 10.31 8.07 37.00
CA ARG A 181 10.14 8.25 35.56
C ARG A 181 11.47 7.94 34.87
N LEU A 182 11.59 6.74 34.34
CA LEU A 182 12.72 6.35 33.50
C LEU A 182 12.80 7.30 32.30
N GLU A 183 14.00 7.74 31.97
CA GLU A 183 14.20 8.49 30.74
C GLU A 183 13.74 7.64 29.54
N PRO A 184 13.12 8.23 28.51
CA PRO A 184 12.60 7.47 27.36
C PRO A 184 13.66 6.59 26.68
N LEU A 185 14.92 7.06 26.64
CA LEU A 185 16.05 6.31 26.10
C LEU A 185 16.33 5.05 26.92
N THR A 186 16.43 5.20 28.25
CA THR A 186 16.64 4.10 29.19
C THR A 186 15.52 3.07 29.13
N LEU A 187 14.26 3.52 29.09
CA LEU A 187 13.10 2.64 28.98
C LEU A 187 13.11 1.82 27.68
N ASN A 188 13.42 2.45 26.56
CA ASN A 188 13.52 1.77 25.27
C ASN A 188 14.68 0.76 25.28
N ALA A 189 15.85 1.13 25.81
CA ALA A 189 17.00 0.23 25.92
C ALA A 189 16.72 -0.98 26.81
N LEU A 190 16.01 -0.80 27.93
CA LEU A 190 15.59 -1.88 28.83
C LEU A 190 14.66 -2.87 28.12
N LEU A 191 13.63 -2.38 27.42
CA LEU A 191 12.72 -3.24 26.65
C LEU A 191 13.46 -3.98 25.52
N CYS A 192 14.42 -3.33 24.86
CA CYS A 192 15.26 -3.98 23.85
C CYS A 192 16.05 -5.15 24.45
N ARG A 193 16.74 -4.94 25.58
CA ARG A 193 17.49 -6.00 26.27
C ARG A 193 16.60 -7.14 26.74
N LEU A 194 15.42 -6.86 27.27
CA LEU A 194 14.49 -7.90 27.72
C LEU A 194 14.03 -8.79 26.56
N VAL A 195 13.62 -8.19 25.44
CA VAL A 195 13.21 -8.94 24.24
C VAL A 195 14.39 -9.72 23.65
N PHE A 196 15.60 -9.15 23.66
CA PHE A 196 16.82 -9.87 23.25
C PHE A 196 17.09 -11.09 24.12
N THR A 197 17.06 -10.92 25.44
CA THR A 197 17.29 -12.01 26.38
C THR A 197 16.23 -13.09 26.21
N CYS A 198 14.95 -12.72 26.00
CA CYS A 198 13.91 -13.68 25.63
C CYS A 198 14.22 -14.43 24.34
N TYR A 199 14.66 -13.73 23.29
CA TYR A 199 15.06 -14.38 22.05
C TYR A 199 16.21 -15.39 22.26
N LEU A 200 17.21 -15.05 23.08
CA LEU A 200 18.32 -15.98 23.37
C LEU A 200 17.84 -17.24 24.11
N PHE A 201 16.90 -17.11 25.05
CA PHE A 201 16.31 -18.25 25.75
C PHE A 201 15.43 -19.10 24.84
N ASP A 202 14.45 -18.49 24.15
CA ASP A 202 13.50 -19.21 23.29
C ASP A 202 14.22 -19.95 22.16
N ARG A 203 15.39 -19.45 21.74
CA ARG A 203 16.22 -20.10 20.72
C ARG A 203 17.23 -21.10 21.28
N GLY A 204 17.34 -21.24 22.60
CA GLY A 204 18.28 -22.14 23.25
C GLY A 204 19.75 -21.74 23.10
N VAL A 205 20.03 -20.44 22.92
CA VAL A 205 21.39 -19.90 22.93
C VAL A 205 21.92 -19.86 24.36
N ILE A 206 21.06 -19.44 25.29
CA ILE A 206 21.27 -19.52 26.74
C ILE A 206 20.16 -20.37 27.34
N ASP A 207 20.47 -21.07 28.43
CA ASP A 207 19.60 -22.05 29.07
C ASP A 207 19.81 -22.06 30.60
N SER A 208 19.25 -23.04 31.29
CA SER A 208 19.42 -23.22 32.74
C SER A 208 20.88 -23.44 33.14
N ASP A 209 21.67 -24.13 32.32
CA ASP A 209 23.07 -24.42 32.64
C ASP A 209 23.90 -23.13 32.60
N TYR A 210 23.60 -22.26 31.63
CA TYR A 210 24.16 -20.91 31.58
C TYR A 210 23.80 -20.09 32.84
N LEU A 211 22.55 -20.14 33.31
CA LEU A 211 22.12 -19.44 34.52
C LEU A 211 22.79 -19.97 35.80
N THR A 212 22.89 -21.29 35.95
CA THR A 212 23.60 -21.93 37.07
C THR A 212 25.08 -21.54 37.08
N SER A 213 25.71 -21.37 35.90
CA SER A 213 27.11 -20.90 35.83
C SER A 213 27.32 -19.48 36.37
N LEU A 214 26.26 -18.67 36.42
CA LEU A 214 26.24 -17.32 37.00
C LEU A 214 25.83 -17.29 38.47
N GLY A 215 25.55 -18.45 39.07
CA GLY A 215 25.03 -18.56 40.44
C GLY A 215 23.54 -18.21 40.56
N ILE A 216 22.79 -18.25 39.44
CA ILE A 216 21.33 -18.08 39.44
C ILE A 216 20.70 -19.47 39.43
N ASP A 217 20.67 -20.09 40.60
CA ASP A 217 20.01 -21.37 40.81
C ASP A 217 18.48 -21.13 40.96
N ASP A 218 17.66 -22.03 40.42
CA ASP A 218 16.18 -21.99 40.39
C ASP A 218 15.49 -21.12 39.30
N ALA A 219 16.13 -20.90 38.15
CA ALA A 219 15.50 -20.29 36.97
C ALA A 219 15.82 -21.07 35.70
N GLN A 220 14.82 -21.26 34.83
CA GLN A 220 15.00 -21.88 33.50
C GLN A 220 14.85 -20.87 32.36
N HIS A 221 14.17 -19.76 32.62
CA HIS A 221 13.89 -18.71 31.63
C HIS A 221 13.92 -17.33 32.27
N LEU A 222 14.01 -16.26 31.47
CA LEU A 222 13.83 -14.87 31.92
C LEU A 222 12.54 -14.65 32.72
N ARG A 223 11.51 -15.45 32.45
CA ARG A 223 10.21 -15.38 33.15
C ARG A 223 10.36 -15.74 34.63
N ASP A 224 11.17 -16.75 34.93
CA ASP A 224 11.40 -17.22 36.29
C ASP A 224 12.24 -16.22 37.08
N ILE A 225 13.25 -15.62 36.43
CA ILE A 225 14.06 -14.54 37.02
C ILE A 225 13.16 -13.37 37.40
N LEU A 226 12.28 -12.94 36.49
CA LEU A 226 11.36 -11.84 36.77
C LEU A 226 10.36 -12.20 37.86
N ALA A 227 9.91 -13.46 37.95
CA ALA A 227 8.94 -13.94 38.95
C ALA A 227 9.51 -14.05 40.39
N LYS A 228 10.84 -14.10 40.54
CA LYS A 228 11.53 -14.37 41.81
C LYS A 228 11.14 -13.41 42.93
N LYS A 229 11.08 -13.94 44.16
CA LYS A 229 10.79 -13.18 45.38
C LYS A 229 11.89 -13.43 46.43
N PRO A 230 12.33 -12.39 47.17
CA PRO A 230 11.92 -10.99 47.08
C PRO A 230 12.33 -10.33 45.74
N ARG A 231 11.59 -9.31 45.31
CA ARG A 231 11.81 -8.65 44.00
C ARG A 231 13.17 -7.95 43.89
N THR A 232 13.84 -7.69 45.01
CA THR A 232 15.22 -7.24 45.04
C THR A 232 16.16 -8.26 44.40
N ASP A 233 15.89 -9.55 44.61
CA ASP A 233 16.71 -10.64 44.09
C ASP A 233 16.46 -10.80 42.60
N ALA A 234 15.19 -10.75 42.17
CA ALA A 234 14.83 -10.68 40.75
C ALA A 234 15.56 -9.55 40.01
N LYS A 235 15.70 -8.38 40.65
CA LYS A 235 16.44 -7.24 40.09
C LYS A 235 17.93 -7.55 39.98
N ASN A 236 18.54 -8.06 41.05
CA ASN A 236 19.97 -8.35 41.09
C ASN A 236 20.33 -9.40 40.03
N ASP A 237 19.57 -10.49 39.97
CA ASP A 237 19.76 -11.58 39.00
C ASP A 237 19.57 -11.07 37.55
N LEU A 238 18.59 -10.19 37.31
CA LEU A 238 18.38 -9.58 35.98
C LEU A 238 19.58 -8.74 35.53
N TYR A 239 20.12 -7.90 36.41
CA TYR A 239 21.27 -7.05 36.06
C TYR A 239 22.59 -7.83 36.03
N LEU A 240 22.72 -8.89 36.83
CA LEU A 240 23.83 -9.84 36.72
C LEU A 240 23.83 -10.50 35.34
N LEU A 241 22.66 -10.99 34.89
CA LEU A 241 22.50 -11.56 33.56
C LEU A 241 22.81 -10.54 32.46
N PHE A 242 22.32 -9.30 32.55
CA PHE A 242 22.64 -8.26 31.56
C PHE A 242 24.14 -7.93 31.51
N THR A 243 24.81 -7.96 32.66
CA THR A 243 26.25 -7.70 32.72
C THR A 243 27.01 -8.80 32.01
N GLN A 244 26.70 -10.07 32.30
CA GLN A 244 27.32 -11.21 31.61
C GLN A 244 27.06 -11.20 30.10
N LEU A 245 25.80 -10.98 29.68
CA LEU A 245 25.46 -10.90 28.26
C LEU A 245 26.23 -9.77 27.55
N GLY A 246 26.50 -8.67 28.27
CA GLY A 246 27.38 -7.61 27.78
C GLY A 246 28.82 -8.04 27.58
N GLU A 247 29.38 -8.87 28.47
CA GLU A 247 30.74 -9.41 28.32
C GLU A 247 30.87 -10.43 27.19
N ASP A 248 29.85 -11.28 27.04
CA ASP A 248 29.82 -12.43 26.15
C ASP A 248 29.58 -12.07 24.69
N PHE A 249 28.64 -11.15 24.44
CA PHE A 249 28.28 -10.73 23.10
C PHE A 249 28.93 -9.40 22.74
N ASN A 250 29.06 -8.47 23.71
CA ASN A 250 29.44 -7.07 23.51
C ASN A 250 28.61 -6.36 22.42
N GLY A 251 28.90 -5.08 22.17
CA GLY A 251 28.28 -4.27 21.13
C GLY A 251 27.38 -3.18 21.70
N ASP A 252 26.78 -2.38 20.80
CA ASP A 252 25.99 -1.18 21.12
C ASP A 252 24.78 -1.40 22.06
N LEU A 253 24.48 -2.66 22.41
CA LEU A 253 23.31 -3.11 23.17
C LEU A 253 23.49 -3.04 24.70
N PHE A 254 24.68 -3.36 25.20
CA PHE A 254 25.01 -3.43 26.63
C PHE A 254 26.07 -2.40 27.05
N SER A 255 26.47 -1.51 26.12
CA SER A 255 27.47 -0.45 26.34
C SER A 255 26.97 0.73 27.19
N ALA A 256 25.67 0.78 27.51
CA ALA A 256 25.12 1.75 28.46
C ALA A 256 25.62 1.47 29.88
N ASP A 257 25.70 2.51 30.71
CA ASP A 257 25.98 2.37 32.15
C ASP A 257 24.82 1.61 32.83
N LEU A 258 24.92 0.27 32.82
CA LEU A 258 23.95 -0.66 33.41
C LEU A 258 23.78 -0.40 34.91
N GLU A 259 24.82 0.10 35.57
CA GLU A 259 24.77 0.45 36.98
C GLU A 259 23.91 1.71 37.21
N ALA A 260 24.10 2.75 36.39
CA ALA A 260 23.25 3.94 36.41
C ALA A 260 21.79 3.61 36.09
N GLU A 261 21.54 2.72 35.11
CA GLU A 261 20.20 2.25 34.83
C GLU A 261 19.60 1.48 36.01
N SER A 262 20.34 0.51 36.57
CA SER A 262 19.89 -0.29 37.70
C SER A 262 19.45 0.60 38.87
N ARG A 263 20.15 1.71 39.14
CA ARG A 263 19.73 2.67 40.17
C ARG A 263 18.37 3.32 39.89
N GLN A 264 18.00 3.51 38.62
CA GLN A 264 16.71 4.08 38.21
C GLN A 264 15.58 3.04 38.25
N VAL A 265 15.83 1.79 37.83
CA VAL A 265 14.81 0.72 37.82
C VAL A 265 14.43 0.31 39.25
N LYS A 266 13.13 0.45 39.57
CA LYS A 266 12.54 0.14 40.90
C LYS A 266 11.70 -1.15 40.87
N VAL A 267 11.39 -1.69 42.06
CA VAL A 267 10.57 -2.91 42.23
C VAL A 267 9.24 -2.86 41.49
N ASN A 268 8.53 -1.73 41.52
CA ASN A 268 7.24 -1.58 40.81
C ASN A 268 7.37 -1.75 39.29
N HIS A 269 8.54 -1.46 38.70
CA HIS A 269 8.78 -1.73 37.28
C HIS A 269 8.86 -3.23 37.03
N LEU A 270 9.50 -4.00 37.91
CA LEU A 270 9.59 -5.46 37.79
C LEU A 270 8.21 -6.12 37.90
N GLU A 271 7.27 -5.57 38.68
CA GLU A 271 5.90 -6.09 38.73
C GLU A 271 5.14 -5.92 37.41
N ILE A 272 5.42 -4.84 36.65
CA ILE A 272 4.84 -4.63 35.32
C ILE A 272 5.47 -5.59 34.31
N LEU A 273 6.80 -5.74 34.36
CA LEU A 273 7.53 -6.67 33.49
C LEU A 273 7.12 -8.13 33.73
N ASP A 274 7.03 -8.54 34.99
CA ASP A 274 6.58 -9.87 35.41
C ASP A 274 5.18 -10.19 34.86
N ARG A 275 4.23 -9.25 35.02
CA ARG A 275 2.87 -9.41 34.48
C ARG A 275 2.85 -9.56 32.95
N PHE A 276 3.65 -8.76 32.25
CA PHE A 276 3.74 -8.82 30.80
C PHE A 276 4.24 -10.19 30.34
N PHE A 277 5.37 -10.65 30.91
CA PHE A 277 6.01 -11.91 30.52
C PHE A 277 5.26 -13.17 30.98
N HIS A 278 4.28 -13.04 31.89
CA HIS A 278 3.31 -14.09 32.25
C HIS A 278 1.97 -13.96 31.53
N GLY A 279 1.90 -13.23 30.41
CA GLY A 279 0.74 -13.18 29.53
C GLY A 279 -0.44 -12.38 30.08
N THR A 280 -0.23 -11.51 31.08
CA THR A 280 -1.29 -10.59 31.53
C THR A 280 -1.41 -9.43 30.57
N ASP A 281 -2.60 -9.21 29.99
CA ASP A 281 -2.89 -7.98 29.27
C ASP A 281 -2.80 -6.82 30.25
N ILE A 282 -1.78 -5.97 30.09
CA ILE A 282 -1.45 -4.90 31.03
C ILE A 282 -2.55 -3.84 31.10
N ARG A 283 -3.37 -3.68 30.04
CA ARG A 283 -4.44 -2.68 29.97
C ARG A 283 -5.71 -3.15 30.68
N THR A 284 -6.05 -4.42 30.54
CA THR A 284 -7.30 -5.01 31.07
C THR A 284 -7.08 -5.73 32.39
N GLY A 285 -5.84 -6.08 32.73
CA GLY A 285 -5.50 -6.93 33.86
C GLY A 285 -5.88 -8.40 33.66
N GLN A 286 -6.40 -8.78 32.50
CA GLN A 286 -6.80 -10.15 32.20
C GLN A 286 -5.55 -11.02 32.04
N GLN A 287 -5.44 -12.06 32.85
CA GLN A 287 -4.42 -13.09 32.67
C GLN A 287 -4.75 -13.93 31.44
N SER A 288 -3.79 -14.06 30.53
CA SER A 288 -3.83 -14.95 29.39
C SER A 288 -2.54 -15.76 29.35
N PHE A 289 -2.51 -16.79 28.51
CA PHE A 289 -1.29 -17.53 28.25
C PHE A 289 -0.30 -16.69 27.45
N TRP A 290 0.99 -16.90 27.67
CA TRP A 290 2.06 -16.30 26.87
C TRP A 290 2.17 -17.03 25.52
N PRO A 291 1.61 -16.48 24.42
CA PRO A 291 1.53 -17.21 23.16
C PRO A 291 2.83 -17.12 22.35
N TYR A 292 3.71 -16.19 22.73
CA TYR A 292 4.89 -15.83 21.97
C TYR A 292 6.02 -16.84 22.15
N ASP A 293 6.71 -17.07 21.05
CA ASP A 293 7.96 -17.83 20.97
C ASP A 293 8.87 -17.06 20.01
N PHE A 294 9.82 -16.30 20.58
CA PHE A 294 10.78 -15.51 19.81
C PHE A 294 11.74 -16.38 19.01
N GLY A 295 11.81 -17.67 19.33
CA GLY A 295 12.50 -18.68 18.56
C GLY A 295 11.89 -18.85 17.17
N PHE A 296 10.63 -18.47 16.90
CA PHE A 296 9.99 -18.53 15.57
C PHE A 296 9.69 -17.16 14.95
N ILE A 297 9.57 -16.10 15.75
CA ILE A 297 9.26 -14.74 15.27
C ILE A 297 10.42 -14.21 14.41
N PRO A 298 10.17 -13.80 13.16
CA PRO A 298 11.23 -13.27 12.29
C PRO A 298 11.81 -11.95 12.80
N ILE A 299 13.11 -11.75 12.59
CA ILE A 299 13.82 -10.58 13.11
C ILE A 299 13.29 -9.28 12.51
N GLU A 300 12.83 -9.29 11.25
CA GLU A 300 12.21 -8.13 10.60
C GLU A 300 10.94 -7.68 11.32
N THR A 301 10.18 -8.64 11.88
CA THR A 301 9.01 -8.35 12.73
C THR A 301 9.43 -7.66 14.02
N ILE A 302 10.54 -8.10 14.60
CA ILE A 302 11.10 -7.51 15.82
C ILE A 302 11.60 -6.07 15.55
N SER A 303 12.34 -5.83 14.45
CA SER A 303 12.75 -4.47 14.03
C SER A 303 11.56 -3.54 13.86
N ALA A 304 10.51 -4.03 13.19
CA ALA A 304 9.25 -3.34 13.00
C ALA A 304 8.58 -2.92 14.32
N ILE A 305 8.64 -3.76 15.35
CA ILE A 305 8.10 -3.47 16.69
C ILE A 305 8.90 -2.33 17.35
N TYR A 306 10.24 -2.38 17.30
CA TYR A 306 11.07 -1.37 17.95
C TYR A 306 10.92 0.02 17.35
N GLU A 307 10.77 0.11 16.03
CA GLU A 307 10.49 1.37 15.38
C GLU A 307 9.22 2.03 15.89
N HIS A 308 8.26 1.21 16.34
CA HIS A 308 7.04 1.71 16.94
C HIS A 308 7.25 2.30 18.35
N PHE A 309 8.21 1.77 19.13
CA PHE A 309 8.56 2.39 20.41
C PHE A 309 9.22 3.75 20.25
N LEU A 310 10.05 3.94 19.21
CA LEU A 310 10.59 5.25 18.86
C LEU A 310 9.49 6.29 18.67
N LYS A 311 8.36 5.88 18.08
CA LYS A 311 7.21 6.77 17.84
C LYS A 311 6.50 7.18 19.13
N ALA A 312 6.28 6.23 20.03
CA ALA A 312 5.54 6.49 21.27
C ALA A 312 6.31 7.44 22.21
N ALA A 313 7.63 7.57 22.05
CA ALA A 313 8.46 8.48 22.84
C ALA A 313 8.31 9.97 22.46
N GLY A 314 7.65 10.33 21.35
CA GLY A 314 7.68 11.72 20.84
C GLY A 314 6.58 12.09 19.83
N GLU A 315 5.30 11.93 20.19
CA GLU A 315 4.16 12.22 19.28
C GLU A 315 4.15 13.67 18.73
N GLU A 316 4.65 14.66 19.47
CA GLU A 316 4.80 16.04 18.98
C GLU A 316 5.99 16.23 18.03
N GLN A 317 7.13 15.57 18.30
CA GLN A 317 8.33 15.62 17.44
C GLN A 317 8.13 14.88 16.10
N LYS A 318 7.24 13.88 16.06
CA LYS A 318 6.97 13.01 14.91
C LYS A 318 6.29 13.72 13.71
N LYS A 319 5.31 14.60 13.94
CA LYS A 319 4.73 15.42 12.85
C LYS A 319 5.74 16.38 12.23
N ALA A 320 6.80 16.73 12.97
CA ALA A 320 7.90 17.55 12.46
C ALA A 320 8.99 16.72 11.77
N ALA A 321 9.25 15.49 12.24
CA ALA A 321 10.30 14.61 11.72
C ALA A 321 9.89 13.74 10.49
N GLY A 322 8.60 13.49 10.27
CA GLY A 322 8.12 12.82 9.06
C GLY A 322 8.41 11.32 8.94
N ALA A 323 8.79 10.65 10.04
CA ALA A 323 9.10 9.22 10.07
C ALA A 323 7.82 8.34 10.05
N PHE A 324 7.69 7.48 9.04
CA PHE A 324 6.58 6.55 8.87
C PHE A 324 7.07 5.09 8.89
N TYR A 325 6.32 4.24 9.58
CA TYR A 325 6.65 2.81 9.76
C TYR A 325 6.53 2.07 8.44
N THR A 326 7.58 1.37 8.02
CA THR A 326 7.52 0.48 6.85
C THR A 326 7.02 -0.90 7.30
N PRO A 327 5.82 -1.34 6.90
CA PRO A 327 5.38 -2.71 7.18
C PRO A 327 6.33 -3.73 6.57
N ARG A 328 6.52 -4.86 7.24
CA ARG A 328 7.39 -5.93 6.76
C ARG A 328 7.05 -6.36 5.33
N PHE A 329 5.76 -6.62 5.03
CA PHE A 329 5.35 -7.04 3.69
C PHE A 329 5.71 -6.00 2.60
N LEU A 330 5.72 -4.70 2.94
CA LEU A 330 6.14 -3.63 2.03
C LEU A 330 7.67 -3.61 1.89
N ALA A 331 8.41 -3.79 2.99
CA ALA A 331 9.88 -3.85 2.95
C ALA A 331 10.36 -5.02 2.09
N GLU A 332 9.78 -6.20 2.25
CA GLU A 332 10.08 -7.38 1.43
C GLU A 332 9.77 -7.14 -0.05
N PHE A 333 8.60 -6.55 -0.35
CA PHE A 333 8.23 -6.20 -1.71
C PHE A 333 9.24 -5.23 -2.36
N VAL A 334 9.69 -4.22 -1.61
CA VAL A 334 10.69 -3.25 -2.08
C VAL A 334 12.05 -3.91 -2.30
N LEU A 335 12.49 -4.80 -1.39
CA LEU A 335 13.73 -5.56 -1.56
C LEU A 335 13.68 -6.46 -2.80
N ASP A 336 12.58 -7.18 -3.01
CA ASP A 336 12.40 -8.05 -4.18
C ASP A 336 12.42 -7.27 -5.50
N LEU A 337 11.86 -6.05 -5.51
CA LEU A 337 11.95 -5.14 -6.65
C LEU A 337 13.37 -4.60 -6.85
N THR A 338 14.05 -4.26 -5.75
CA THR A 338 15.41 -3.70 -5.78
C THR A 338 16.38 -4.70 -6.40
N LEU A 339 16.33 -5.94 -5.91
CA LEU A 339 17.24 -7.04 -6.26
C LEU A 339 16.82 -7.79 -7.53
N GLU A 340 15.73 -7.38 -8.18
CA GLU A 340 15.33 -7.98 -9.45
C GLU A 340 16.41 -7.80 -10.52
N GLY A 341 16.81 -8.92 -11.13
CA GLY A 341 17.84 -9.01 -12.15
C GLY A 341 19.25 -9.21 -11.58
N GLU A 342 19.43 -9.27 -10.27
CA GLU A 342 20.71 -9.59 -9.65
C GLU A 342 21.00 -11.09 -9.72
N THR A 343 22.23 -11.45 -10.09
CA THR A 343 22.69 -12.85 -10.12
C THR A 343 23.37 -13.27 -8.82
N SER A 344 23.97 -12.32 -8.11
CA SER A 344 24.65 -12.53 -6.83
C SER A 344 24.66 -11.23 -6.04
N LEU A 345 24.45 -11.34 -4.73
CA LEU A 345 24.53 -10.24 -3.78
C LEU A 345 25.90 -10.17 -3.10
N LEU A 346 26.62 -11.29 -3.05
CA LEU A 346 27.94 -11.34 -2.42
C LEU A 346 28.93 -10.40 -3.11
N GLY A 347 29.74 -9.72 -2.30
CA GLY A 347 30.70 -8.72 -2.77
C GLY A 347 30.10 -7.33 -3.00
N LYS A 348 28.77 -7.17 -2.97
CA LYS A 348 28.09 -5.87 -3.11
C LYS A 348 27.95 -5.16 -1.78
N ARG A 349 27.92 -3.83 -1.84
CA ARG A 349 27.66 -2.92 -0.73
C ARG A 349 26.28 -2.28 -0.88
N PHE A 350 25.65 -2.06 0.27
CA PHE A 350 24.28 -1.56 0.36
C PHE A 350 24.20 -0.39 1.33
N LEU A 351 23.34 0.57 1.03
CA LEU A 351 23.07 1.71 1.90
C LEU A 351 21.56 1.90 2.11
N ASP A 352 21.17 2.10 3.36
CA ASP A 352 19.92 2.77 3.71
C ASP A 352 20.22 4.16 4.30
N PRO A 353 19.93 5.26 3.57
CA PRO A 353 20.30 6.61 3.99
C PRO A 353 19.35 7.20 5.06
N ALA A 354 18.29 6.48 5.43
CA ALA A 354 17.35 6.84 6.48
C ALA A 354 16.89 5.56 7.21
N CYS A 355 17.85 4.86 7.82
CA CYS A 355 17.72 3.44 8.12
C CYS A 355 16.70 3.10 9.22
N GLY A 356 16.30 4.06 10.08
CA GLY A 356 15.28 3.82 11.08
C GLY A 356 15.63 2.65 12.00
N SER A 357 14.77 1.62 12.04
CA SER A 357 15.03 0.38 12.79
C SER A 357 15.90 -0.65 12.08
N GLY A 358 16.31 -0.38 10.83
CA GLY A 358 17.18 -1.24 10.04
C GLY A 358 16.44 -2.32 9.26
N ILE A 359 15.12 -2.24 9.08
CA ILE A 359 14.31 -3.29 8.43
C ILE A 359 14.83 -3.70 7.04
N PHE A 360 15.30 -2.75 6.23
CA PHE A 360 15.89 -3.04 4.92
C PHE A 360 17.27 -3.69 5.04
N LEU A 361 18.11 -3.19 5.96
CA LEU A 361 19.45 -3.74 6.20
C LEU A 361 19.38 -5.18 6.73
N VAL A 362 18.42 -5.49 7.60
CA VAL A 362 18.15 -6.86 8.09
C VAL A 362 17.72 -7.77 6.94
N GLY A 363 16.77 -7.33 6.12
CA GLY A 363 16.31 -8.11 4.97
C GLY A 363 17.39 -8.36 3.92
N LEU A 364 18.34 -7.43 3.75
CA LEU A 364 19.52 -7.58 2.91
C LEU A 364 20.55 -8.54 3.54
N PHE A 365 20.83 -8.38 4.84
CA PHE A 365 21.73 -9.27 5.57
C PHE A 365 21.28 -10.73 5.45
N ASN A 366 19.99 -11.00 5.67
CA ASN A 366 19.45 -12.34 5.59
C ASN A 366 19.61 -12.95 4.19
N ARG A 367 19.41 -12.17 3.12
CA ARG A 367 19.62 -12.64 1.74
C ARG A 367 21.09 -12.92 1.43
N LEU A 368 22.00 -12.03 1.86
CA LEU A 368 23.45 -12.22 1.73
C LEU A 368 23.95 -13.46 2.50
N ALA A 369 23.47 -13.64 3.73
CA ALA A 369 23.84 -14.78 4.57
C ALA A 369 23.36 -16.11 3.99
N GLU A 370 22.12 -16.16 3.45
CA GLU A 370 21.61 -17.34 2.76
C GLU A 370 22.42 -17.67 1.52
N GLU A 371 22.73 -16.69 0.68
CA GLU A 371 23.55 -16.91 -0.51
C GLU A 371 24.96 -17.40 -0.14
N TRP A 372 25.58 -16.82 0.90
CA TRP A 372 26.89 -17.26 1.38
C TRP A 372 26.85 -18.71 1.87
N LYS A 373 25.82 -19.09 2.66
CA LYS A 373 25.65 -20.46 3.16
C LYS A 373 25.42 -21.44 2.02
N PHE A 374 24.63 -21.05 1.03
CA PHE A 374 24.40 -21.85 -0.17
C PHE A 374 25.70 -22.11 -0.95
N GLN A 375 26.55 -21.09 -1.13
CA GLN A 375 27.86 -21.26 -1.78
C GLN A 375 28.89 -22.00 -0.89
N ASN A 376 28.64 -22.11 0.42
CA ASN A 376 29.56 -22.69 1.40
C ASN A 376 28.88 -23.71 2.34
N PRO A 377 28.21 -24.76 1.83
CA PRO A 377 27.34 -25.63 2.63
C PRO A 377 28.11 -26.44 3.68
N ARG A 378 29.40 -26.70 3.44
CA ARG A 378 30.30 -27.46 4.33
C ARG A 378 31.16 -26.58 5.25
N ALA A 379 30.94 -25.26 5.26
CA ALA A 379 31.74 -24.39 6.12
C ALA A 379 31.49 -24.69 7.60
N ARG A 380 32.59 -24.82 8.36
CA ARG A 380 32.55 -24.95 9.81
C ARG A 380 31.96 -23.68 10.43
N TYR A 381 31.33 -23.84 11.60
CA TYR A 381 30.63 -22.79 12.33
C TYR A 381 31.48 -21.53 12.60
N ASP A 382 32.78 -21.68 12.89
CA ASP A 382 33.68 -20.55 13.17
C ASP A 382 33.99 -19.75 11.91
N ARG A 383 34.16 -20.42 10.76
CA ARG A 383 34.30 -19.76 9.46
C ARG A 383 33.00 -19.05 9.09
N ARG A 384 31.85 -19.70 9.27
CA ARG A 384 30.54 -19.09 9.03
C ARG A 384 30.37 -17.82 9.85
N ALA A 385 30.59 -17.88 11.16
CA ALA A 385 30.49 -16.71 12.03
C ALA A 385 31.42 -15.57 11.57
N ARG A 386 32.69 -15.87 11.26
CA ARG A 386 33.65 -14.86 10.81
C ARG A 386 33.25 -14.16 9.51
N GLU A 387 32.78 -14.92 8.53
CA GLU A 387 32.44 -14.40 7.20
C GLU A 387 31.14 -13.61 7.23
N LEU A 388 30.12 -14.09 7.97
CA LEU A 388 28.89 -13.33 8.21
C LEU A 388 29.15 -12.05 9.01
N MET A 389 30.11 -12.07 9.95
CA MET A 389 30.57 -10.86 10.63
C MET A 389 31.24 -9.89 9.66
N GLY A 390 32.01 -10.41 8.69
CA GLY A 390 32.58 -9.64 7.60
C GLY A 390 31.51 -8.90 6.78
N ILE A 391 30.35 -9.53 6.53
CA ILE A 391 29.22 -8.89 5.84
C ILE A 391 28.68 -7.71 6.64
N LEU A 392 28.48 -7.86 7.96
CA LEU A 392 28.03 -6.76 8.82
C LEU A 392 29.02 -5.57 8.82
N ARG A 393 30.33 -5.85 8.85
CA ARG A 393 31.38 -4.82 8.93
C ARG A 393 31.65 -4.10 7.62
N ASN A 394 31.38 -4.72 6.47
CA ASN A 394 31.89 -4.23 5.17
C ASN A 394 30.84 -4.02 4.07
N ASN A 395 29.64 -4.59 4.21
CA ASN A 395 28.66 -4.62 3.11
C ASN A 395 27.41 -3.80 3.39
N LEU A 396 27.03 -3.58 4.65
CA LEU A 396 25.76 -2.96 5.01
C LEU A 396 25.99 -1.65 5.73
N TYR A 397 25.54 -0.55 5.14
CA TYR A 397 25.67 0.80 5.67
C TYR A 397 24.29 1.40 5.96
N GLY A 398 24.17 2.09 7.09
CA GLY A 398 22.94 2.77 7.51
C GLY A 398 23.24 4.19 7.96
N ILE A 399 22.33 5.12 7.71
CA ILE A 399 22.45 6.51 8.19
C ILE A 399 21.10 6.91 8.80
N ASP A 400 21.12 7.42 10.04
CA ASP A 400 19.94 8.02 10.65
C ASP A 400 20.35 9.15 11.62
N SER A 401 19.56 10.22 11.66
CA SER A 401 19.79 11.35 12.56
C SER A 401 19.43 11.03 14.03
N ASN A 402 18.63 9.99 14.27
CA ASN A 402 18.17 9.59 15.59
C ASN A 402 19.07 8.48 16.16
N ARG A 403 19.78 8.79 17.26
CA ARG A 403 20.66 7.85 17.96
C ARG A 403 19.96 6.55 18.38
N SER A 404 18.73 6.62 18.87
CA SER A 404 17.97 5.43 19.24
C SER A 404 17.61 4.56 18.04
N ALA A 405 17.36 5.17 16.88
CA ALA A 405 17.12 4.43 15.63
C ALA A 405 18.39 3.68 15.20
N CYS A 406 19.55 4.35 15.22
CA CYS A 406 20.84 3.73 14.95
C CYS A 406 21.13 2.54 15.88
N GLN A 407 20.87 2.68 17.18
CA GLN A 407 21.03 1.60 18.16
C GLN A 407 20.09 0.41 17.88
N ILE A 408 18.82 0.68 17.55
CA ILE A 408 17.85 -0.36 17.18
C ILE A 408 18.23 -1.05 15.86
N SER A 409 18.79 -0.31 14.91
CA SER A 409 19.31 -0.87 13.65
C SER A 409 20.46 -1.85 13.91
N ALA A 410 21.46 -1.43 14.69
CA ALA A 410 22.57 -2.29 15.09
C ALA A 410 22.07 -3.53 15.83
N PHE A 411 21.15 -3.34 16.78
CA PHE A 411 20.52 -4.43 17.52
C PHE A 411 19.83 -5.45 16.61
N SER A 412 19.04 -4.98 15.66
CA SER A 412 18.32 -5.82 14.72
C SER A 412 19.28 -6.62 13.83
N LEU A 413 20.41 -6.02 13.43
CA LEU A 413 21.46 -6.69 12.68
C LEU A 413 22.17 -7.77 13.51
N TYR A 414 22.42 -7.55 14.81
CA TYR A 414 22.97 -8.58 15.69
C TYR A 414 22.03 -9.76 15.83
N LEU A 415 20.74 -9.50 16.03
CA LEU A 415 19.72 -10.57 16.05
C LEU A 415 19.71 -11.34 14.74
N ALA A 416 19.71 -10.65 13.61
CA ALA A 416 19.74 -11.28 12.30
C ALA A 416 20.99 -12.15 12.13
N PHE A 417 22.17 -11.66 12.55
CA PHE A 417 23.42 -12.42 12.53
C PHE A 417 23.37 -13.67 13.39
N LEU A 418 22.94 -13.55 14.63
CA LEU A 418 22.77 -14.70 15.51
C LEU A 418 21.77 -15.68 14.88
N ASP A 419 20.72 -15.19 14.21
CA ASP A 419 19.71 -16.00 13.54
C ASP A 419 20.26 -16.90 12.43
N GLN A 420 21.44 -16.58 11.90
CA GLN A 420 22.14 -17.39 10.88
C GLN A 420 23.01 -18.51 11.46
N LEU A 421 23.22 -18.55 12.78
CA LEU A 421 24.04 -19.55 13.46
C LEU A 421 23.16 -20.52 14.27
N ALA A 422 23.62 -21.76 14.41
CA ALA A 422 22.96 -22.74 15.27
C ALA A 422 23.27 -22.44 16.74
N PRO A 423 22.32 -22.61 17.68
CA PRO A 423 22.54 -22.30 19.10
C PRO A 423 23.76 -23.01 19.73
N PRO A 424 24.00 -24.32 19.49
CA PRO A 424 25.19 -25.00 20.02
C PRO A 424 26.51 -24.44 19.47
N ASP A 425 26.48 -23.85 18.27
CA ASP A 425 27.65 -23.23 17.66
C ASP A 425 27.93 -21.87 18.30
N ILE A 426 26.88 -21.09 18.63
CA ILE A 426 27.02 -19.84 19.38
C ILE A 426 27.63 -20.12 20.74
N GLN A 427 27.12 -21.10 21.49
CA GLN A 427 27.67 -21.50 22.79
C GLN A 427 29.15 -21.90 22.72
N LYS A 428 29.55 -22.61 21.66
CA LYS A 428 30.97 -22.97 21.43
C LYS A 428 31.85 -21.76 21.11
N LEU A 429 31.28 -20.70 20.57
CA LEU A 429 31.97 -19.46 20.20
C LEU A 429 32.09 -18.50 21.39
N LEU A 430 31.18 -18.55 22.37
CA LEU A 430 31.26 -17.76 23.59
C LEU A 430 32.64 -17.91 24.26
N GLY A 431 33.26 -16.77 24.56
CA GLY A 431 34.63 -16.70 25.10
C GLY A 431 35.78 -17.06 24.15
N LYS A 432 35.51 -17.46 22.89
CA LYS A 432 36.52 -17.89 21.90
C LYS A 432 36.53 -17.07 20.61
N TRP A 433 35.46 -16.35 20.33
CA TRP A 433 35.30 -15.51 19.13
C TRP A 433 35.57 -14.03 19.40
N GLU A 434 35.85 -13.27 18.35
CA GLU A 434 35.76 -11.81 18.41
C GLU A 434 34.32 -11.45 18.78
N ARG A 435 34.16 -10.69 19.86
CA ARG A 435 32.93 -10.02 20.28
C ARG A 435 32.19 -9.39 19.08
N LEU A 436 30.87 -9.20 19.20
CA LEU A 436 30.09 -8.48 18.19
C LEU A 436 30.75 -7.09 17.93
N PRO A 437 30.85 -6.66 16.65
CA PRO A 437 31.46 -5.39 16.30
C PRO A 437 30.61 -4.24 16.81
N TYR A 438 31.23 -3.09 17.07
CA TYR A 438 30.48 -1.84 17.21
C TYR A 438 30.02 -1.39 15.83
N LEU A 439 28.70 -1.33 15.64
CA LEU A 439 28.11 -0.93 14.37
C LEU A 439 27.73 0.55 14.37
N VAL A 440 27.39 1.13 15.53
CA VAL A 440 27.02 2.55 15.60
C VAL A 440 28.26 3.43 15.61
N SER A 441 28.27 4.43 14.74
CA SER A 441 29.28 5.49 14.71
C SER A 441 28.63 6.83 15.02
N THR A 442 29.06 7.47 16.11
CA THR A 442 28.63 8.83 16.48
C THR A 442 29.74 9.83 16.19
N PRO A 443 29.47 10.95 15.49
CA PRO A 443 30.47 11.99 15.26
C PRO A 443 31.05 12.53 16.58
N GLY A 444 32.37 12.49 16.72
CA GLY A 444 33.08 13.00 17.90
C GLY A 444 33.21 12.03 19.08
N GLU A 445 32.53 10.89 19.05
CA GLU A 445 32.75 9.79 20.01
C GLU A 445 33.73 8.78 19.37
N ILE A 446 35.05 9.02 19.52
CA ILE A 446 36.04 7.96 19.26
C ILE A 446 36.22 7.24 20.59
N GLU A 447 35.58 6.09 20.76
CA GLU A 447 35.88 5.25 21.92
C GLU A 447 37.34 4.78 21.84
N ALA A 448 38.12 5.12 22.87
CA ALA A 448 39.53 4.77 22.96
C ALA A 448 39.69 3.24 22.91
N GLY A 449 40.28 2.73 21.81
CA GLY A 449 40.63 1.31 21.66
C GLY A 449 39.96 0.55 20.50
N HIS A 450 39.09 1.19 19.71
CA HIS A 450 38.41 0.53 18.58
C HIS A 450 39.03 0.88 17.23
N GLU A 451 39.48 -0.13 16.47
CA GLU A 451 40.25 0.02 15.21
C GLU A 451 39.40 0.28 13.95
N ALA A 452 38.06 0.14 14.00
CA ALA A 452 37.20 0.33 12.82
C ALA A 452 35.99 1.23 13.12
N ALA A 453 35.70 2.17 12.22
CA ALA A 453 34.49 2.98 12.27
C ALA A 453 33.25 2.11 11.96
N GLY A 454 32.21 2.21 12.80
CA GLY A 454 30.95 1.49 12.62
C GLY A 454 30.26 1.82 11.28
N THR A 455 29.41 0.91 10.80
CA THR A 455 28.70 1.04 9.51
C THR A 455 27.34 1.74 9.59
N ILE A 456 26.83 1.99 10.80
CA ILE A 456 25.59 2.71 11.08
C ILE A 456 25.92 4.11 11.62
N TYR A 457 25.80 5.12 10.78
CA TYR A 457 26.19 6.50 11.08
C TYR A 457 25.04 7.27 11.72
N CYS A 458 25.23 7.70 12.96
CA CYS A 458 24.31 8.58 13.66
C CYS A 458 24.52 10.05 13.21
N ALA A 459 24.02 10.38 12.02
CA ALA A 459 24.21 11.68 11.38
C ALA A 459 23.00 12.08 10.51
N ASP A 460 22.85 13.38 10.26
CA ASP A 460 21.92 13.85 9.22
C ASP A 460 22.54 13.56 7.84
N PHE A 461 21.80 12.84 7.00
CA PHE A 461 22.25 12.41 5.67
C PHE A 461 22.76 13.56 4.81
N PHE A 462 22.34 14.81 5.02
CA PHE A 462 22.77 15.97 4.23
C PHE A 462 24.03 16.67 4.74
N THR A 463 24.62 16.19 5.84
CA THR A 463 25.85 16.73 6.43
C THR A 463 27.11 15.95 6.02
N GLU A 464 28.29 16.47 6.34
CA GLU A 464 29.58 15.81 6.06
C GLU A 464 29.80 14.56 6.94
N ASN A 465 29.16 14.51 8.12
CA ASN A 465 29.21 13.36 9.03
C ASN A 465 28.54 12.09 8.46
N ALA A 466 27.80 12.22 7.36
CA ALA A 466 27.17 11.13 6.63
C ALA A 466 28.04 10.60 5.46
N ALA A 467 29.28 11.08 5.31
CA ALA A 467 30.19 10.63 4.28
C ALA A 467 30.61 9.18 4.51
N LEU A 468 30.43 8.33 3.49
CA LEU A 468 30.85 6.94 3.51
C LEU A 468 32.29 6.81 3.01
N PRO A 469 33.04 5.81 3.51
CA PRO A 469 34.41 5.54 3.05
C PRO A 469 34.45 5.02 1.61
N TYR A 470 33.36 4.43 1.13
CA TYR A 470 33.23 3.86 -0.20
C TYR A 470 31.86 4.20 -0.79
N LYS A 471 31.76 4.15 -2.11
CA LYS A 471 30.48 4.10 -2.81
C LYS A 471 29.87 2.70 -2.69
N VAL A 472 28.56 2.63 -2.90
CA VAL A 472 27.77 1.40 -2.77
C VAL A 472 27.12 1.02 -4.09
N ASP A 473 26.83 -0.27 -4.27
CA ASP A 473 26.18 -0.81 -5.46
C ASP A 473 24.67 -0.57 -5.43
N ILE A 474 24.04 -0.65 -4.26
CA ILE A 474 22.59 -0.59 -4.11
C ILE A 474 22.18 0.31 -2.95
N ILE A 475 21.24 1.22 -3.19
CA ILE A 475 20.63 2.06 -2.15
C ILE A 475 19.15 1.72 -2.06
N VAL A 476 18.67 1.43 -0.86
CA VAL A 476 17.26 1.13 -0.60
C VAL A 476 16.80 1.82 0.68
N GLY A 477 15.57 2.28 0.74
CA GLY A 477 15.07 2.90 1.98
C GLY A 477 13.67 3.51 1.87
N ASN A 478 13.20 4.02 3.01
CA ASN A 478 11.99 4.83 3.11
C ASN A 478 12.34 6.19 3.73
N PRO A 479 12.79 7.16 2.91
CA PRO A 479 13.14 8.49 3.39
C PRO A 479 11.98 9.17 4.13
N PRO A 480 12.23 10.10 5.06
CA PRO A 480 11.18 10.75 5.84
C PRO A 480 10.24 11.61 4.97
N TRP A 481 8.93 11.52 5.21
CA TRP A 481 7.92 12.31 4.50
C TRP A 481 7.44 13.48 5.35
N GLY A 482 7.61 14.69 4.85
CA GLY A 482 7.13 15.90 5.46
C GLY A 482 7.79 17.12 4.83
N SER A 483 7.07 18.23 4.83
CA SER A 483 7.66 19.52 4.50
C SER A 483 8.44 20.02 5.71
N SER A 484 9.72 20.33 5.52
CA SER A 484 10.49 20.96 6.59
C SER A 484 9.89 22.32 6.96
N LYS A 485 9.49 22.47 8.22
CA LYS A 485 8.93 23.74 8.73
C LYS A 485 10.01 24.80 8.89
N VAL A 486 11.25 24.38 9.15
CA VAL A 486 12.43 25.25 9.31
C VAL A 486 12.94 25.64 7.92
N ARG A 487 13.13 26.94 7.67
CA ARG A 487 13.63 27.42 6.36
C ARG A 487 15.06 26.94 6.05
N ASN A 488 15.88 26.74 7.08
CA ASN A 488 17.30 26.38 6.97
C ASN A 488 17.58 24.92 7.38
N ALA A 489 16.64 23.99 7.18
CA ALA A 489 16.93 22.59 7.45
C ALA A 489 18.03 22.06 6.51
N PRO A 490 18.90 21.11 6.95
CA PRO A 490 20.04 20.63 6.15
C PRO A 490 19.66 20.18 4.73
N SER A 491 18.57 19.42 4.58
CA SER A 491 18.07 18.96 3.28
C SER A 491 17.66 20.09 2.34
N ALA A 492 17.03 21.15 2.86
CA ALA A 492 16.63 22.31 2.08
C ALA A 492 17.85 23.15 1.68
N GLN A 493 18.78 23.36 2.61
CA GLN A 493 20.01 24.10 2.37
C GLN A 493 20.87 23.41 1.29
N TRP A 494 21.03 22.09 1.38
CA TRP A 494 21.76 21.29 0.41
C TRP A 494 21.18 21.41 -1.01
N CYS A 495 19.84 21.40 -1.15
CA CYS A 495 19.18 21.60 -2.43
C CYS A 495 19.35 23.02 -2.97
N ILE A 496 19.30 24.04 -2.11
CA ILE A 496 19.48 25.46 -2.47
C ILE A 496 20.89 25.69 -3.03
N GLU A 497 21.92 25.20 -2.32
CA GLU A 497 23.33 25.34 -2.72
C GLU A 497 23.60 24.72 -4.09
N ARG A 498 22.93 23.60 -4.40
CA ARG A 498 23.04 22.89 -5.68
C ARG A 498 22.04 23.35 -6.73
N LYS A 499 21.20 24.34 -6.42
CA LYS A 499 20.15 24.88 -7.32
C LYS A 499 19.19 23.81 -7.83
N LEU A 500 18.86 22.83 -6.98
CA LEU A 500 17.98 21.72 -7.32
C LEU A 500 16.51 22.03 -6.95
N PRO A 501 15.53 21.64 -7.77
CA PRO A 501 14.12 21.85 -7.46
C PRO A 501 13.69 20.99 -6.26
N HIS A 502 13.13 21.65 -5.25
CA HIS A 502 12.69 21.04 -3.99
C HIS A 502 11.22 21.38 -3.68
N PRO A 503 10.26 20.73 -4.37
CA PRO A 503 8.84 21.03 -4.23
C PRO A 503 8.36 20.86 -2.78
N ASP A 504 7.64 21.88 -2.30
CA ASP A 504 7.09 21.97 -0.93
C ASP A 504 8.08 21.72 0.21
N ARG A 505 9.39 21.80 -0.06
CA ARG A 505 10.47 21.39 0.86
C ARG A 505 10.25 19.97 1.40
N GLN A 506 9.73 19.08 0.56
CA GLN A 506 9.48 17.67 0.89
C GLN A 506 10.81 16.95 1.14
N MET A 507 11.05 16.49 2.38
CA MET A 507 12.34 15.92 2.78
C MET A 507 12.77 14.74 1.89
N ALA A 508 11.87 13.79 1.63
CA ALA A 508 12.14 12.64 0.77
C ALA A 508 12.66 13.00 -0.64
N ILE A 509 12.25 14.14 -1.21
CA ILE A 509 12.72 14.57 -2.54
C ILE A 509 14.23 14.92 -2.52
N ALA A 510 14.74 15.45 -1.41
CA ALA A 510 16.16 15.76 -1.30
C ALA A 510 17.03 14.48 -1.31
N PHE A 511 16.49 13.35 -0.80
CA PHE A 511 17.19 12.05 -0.84
C PHE A 511 17.34 11.52 -2.26
N ILE A 512 16.36 11.75 -3.15
CA ILE A 512 16.49 11.41 -4.59
C ILE A 512 17.70 12.09 -5.19
N TRP A 513 17.97 13.34 -4.81
CA TRP A 513 19.08 14.10 -5.35
C TRP A 513 20.43 13.71 -4.76
N LYS A 514 20.51 13.43 -3.45
CA LYS A 514 21.79 13.15 -2.79
C LYS A 514 22.21 11.68 -2.89
N ALA A 515 21.28 10.72 -2.89
CA ALA A 515 21.61 9.29 -2.94
C ALA A 515 22.55 8.89 -4.10
N PRO A 516 22.39 9.41 -5.33
CA PRO A 516 23.31 9.17 -6.44
C PRO A 516 24.79 9.50 -6.16
N ASP A 517 25.08 10.47 -5.27
CA ASP A 517 26.46 10.84 -4.90
C ASP A 517 27.20 9.68 -4.20
N HIS A 518 26.46 8.76 -3.57
CA HIS A 518 26.98 7.61 -2.83
C HIS A 518 27.00 6.31 -3.66
N LEU A 519 26.58 6.36 -4.92
CA LEU A 519 26.34 5.18 -5.76
C LEU A 519 27.49 4.93 -6.75
N GLU A 520 27.84 3.65 -6.94
CA GLU A 520 28.74 3.19 -8.02
C GLU A 520 28.13 3.43 -9.42
N ASP A 521 28.93 3.29 -10.48
CA ASP A 521 28.54 3.68 -11.85
C ASP A 521 27.33 2.93 -12.41
N ASP A 522 27.18 1.65 -12.09
CA ASP A 522 26.07 0.77 -12.48
C ASP A 522 25.06 0.51 -11.36
N GLY A 523 25.18 1.25 -10.26
CA GLY A 523 24.39 1.02 -9.07
C GLY A 523 22.91 1.38 -9.22
N LYS A 524 22.09 0.88 -8.30
CA LYS A 524 20.61 1.03 -8.33
C LYS A 524 20.09 1.66 -7.05
N ILE A 525 19.05 2.49 -7.17
CA ILE A 525 18.35 3.11 -6.05
C ILE A 525 16.90 2.67 -6.07
N CYS A 526 16.35 2.28 -4.93
CA CYS A 526 14.93 1.97 -4.78
C CYS A 526 14.36 2.60 -3.50
N PHE A 527 13.46 3.58 -3.65
CA PHE A 527 12.86 4.27 -2.51
C PHE A 527 11.35 4.14 -2.42
N VAL A 528 10.86 4.10 -1.19
CA VAL A 528 9.45 4.37 -0.88
C VAL A 528 9.25 5.88 -0.76
N MET A 529 8.46 6.45 -1.68
CA MET A 529 8.30 7.89 -1.86
C MET A 529 6.86 8.33 -1.65
N PRO A 530 6.60 9.58 -1.19
CA PRO A 530 5.26 10.12 -1.14
C PRO A 530 4.74 10.43 -2.56
N HIS A 531 3.46 10.14 -2.82
CA HIS A 531 2.78 10.37 -4.10
C HIS A 531 2.98 11.78 -4.70
N GLY A 532 3.17 12.81 -3.87
CA GLY A 532 3.40 14.19 -4.30
C GLY A 532 4.62 14.36 -5.20
N MET A 533 5.54 13.39 -5.25
CA MET A 533 6.63 13.34 -6.23
C MET A 533 6.12 13.38 -7.68
N LEU A 534 5.01 12.68 -7.98
CA LEU A 534 4.49 12.52 -9.34
C LEU A 534 3.18 13.27 -9.57
N PHE A 535 2.33 13.40 -8.55
CA PHE A 535 0.98 13.95 -8.69
C PHE A 535 0.86 15.43 -8.32
N ASN A 536 1.93 16.07 -7.86
CA ASN A 536 1.89 17.49 -7.53
C ASN A 536 1.99 18.36 -8.78
N HIS A 537 0.98 19.21 -8.99
CA HIS A 537 0.86 20.08 -10.15
C HIS A 537 1.52 21.45 -9.98
N ASN A 538 2.25 21.69 -8.89
CA ASN A 538 2.97 22.96 -8.73
C ASN A 538 4.20 23.04 -9.68
N ASP A 539 4.55 24.26 -10.10
CA ASP A 539 5.63 24.47 -11.09
C ASP A 539 6.99 23.92 -10.63
N THR A 540 7.25 23.93 -9.32
CA THR A 540 8.50 23.37 -8.77
C THR A 540 8.53 21.84 -8.85
N ALA A 541 7.39 21.16 -8.71
CA ALA A 541 7.26 19.71 -8.84
C ALA A 541 7.34 19.29 -10.31
N VAL A 542 6.72 20.03 -11.22
CA VAL A 542 6.86 19.80 -12.67
C VAL A 542 8.34 19.93 -13.08
N ARG A 543 9.03 20.99 -12.64
CA ARG A 543 10.48 21.17 -12.88
C ARG A 543 11.32 20.08 -12.24
N PHE A 544 10.97 19.62 -11.04
CA PHE A 544 11.59 18.46 -10.41
C PHE A 544 11.47 17.21 -11.29
N GLN A 545 10.26 16.87 -11.75
CA GLN A 545 10.06 15.70 -12.61
C GLN A 545 10.82 15.84 -13.94
N GLN A 546 10.75 17.00 -14.58
CA GLN A 546 11.49 17.25 -15.83
C GLN A 546 12.99 17.01 -15.66
N LEU A 547 13.59 17.47 -14.56
CA LEU A 547 15.00 17.26 -14.28
C LEU A 547 15.27 15.79 -13.96
N PHE A 548 14.48 15.20 -13.06
CA PHE A 548 14.64 13.82 -12.59
C PHE A 548 14.66 12.81 -13.74
N PHE A 549 13.65 12.85 -14.62
CA PHE A 549 13.56 11.93 -15.77
C PHE A 549 14.55 12.27 -16.91
N ARG A 550 15.28 13.38 -16.84
CA ARG A 550 16.37 13.69 -17.78
C ARG A 550 17.73 13.25 -17.25
N THR A 551 17.92 13.31 -15.93
CA THR A 551 19.22 13.04 -15.30
C THR A 551 19.35 11.62 -14.79
N HIS A 552 18.22 10.93 -14.54
CA HIS A 552 18.19 9.59 -13.97
C HIS A 552 17.38 8.64 -14.84
N SER A 553 17.91 7.44 -15.02
CA SER A 553 17.22 6.33 -15.70
C SER A 553 16.25 5.69 -14.72
N VAL A 554 14.97 6.04 -14.83
CA VAL A 554 13.92 5.45 -14.01
C VAL A 554 13.46 4.15 -14.66
N ASP A 555 13.64 3.03 -13.98
CA ASP A 555 13.28 1.71 -14.51
C ASP A 555 11.83 1.35 -14.17
N ARG A 556 11.40 1.66 -12.94
CA ARG A 556 10.06 1.30 -12.47
C ARG A 556 9.48 2.28 -11.46
N VAL A 557 8.17 2.49 -11.57
CA VAL A 557 7.34 3.16 -10.58
C VAL A 557 6.15 2.27 -10.24
N VAL A 558 6.05 1.83 -8.99
CA VAL A 558 4.87 1.14 -8.46
C VAL A 558 4.03 2.15 -7.68
N ASN A 559 2.83 2.44 -8.18
CA ASN A 559 1.90 3.33 -7.53
C ASN A 559 0.98 2.59 -6.56
N LEU A 560 1.22 2.80 -5.26
CA LEU A 560 0.46 2.18 -4.17
C LEU A 560 -0.56 3.14 -3.53
N THR A 561 -0.96 4.22 -4.21
CA THR A 561 -1.87 5.23 -3.65
C THR A 561 -3.26 4.69 -3.31
N ASP A 562 -3.69 3.60 -3.95
CA ASP A 562 -4.95 2.92 -3.60
C ASP A 562 -4.86 2.19 -2.24
N PHE A 563 -3.64 1.84 -1.81
CA PHE A 563 -3.35 1.12 -0.57
C PHE A 563 -3.12 2.02 0.64
N ARG A 564 -3.23 3.35 0.50
CA ARG A 564 -2.79 4.34 1.51
C ARG A 564 -3.30 4.07 2.94
N MET A 565 -4.49 3.46 3.09
CA MET A 565 -5.13 3.19 4.39
C MET A 565 -4.70 1.86 5.01
N PHE A 566 -3.94 1.05 4.27
CA PHE A 566 -3.47 -0.28 4.68
C PHE A 566 -1.96 -0.32 4.92
N LEU A 567 -1.19 0.48 4.17
CA LEU A 567 0.28 0.49 4.30
C LEU A 567 0.73 1.19 5.59
N PHE A 568 0.19 2.37 5.90
CA PHE A 568 0.67 3.16 7.03
C PHE A 568 -0.49 3.51 7.96
N ALA A 569 -0.56 2.87 9.13
CA ALA A 569 -1.67 3.05 10.08
C ALA A 569 -1.92 4.53 10.46
N ASP A 570 -0.85 5.33 10.55
CA ASP A 570 -0.90 6.74 10.99
C ASP A 570 -0.83 7.76 9.82
N ALA A 571 -0.54 7.30 8.59
CA ALA A 571 -0.30 8.18 7.45
C ALA A 571 -1.47 8.14 6.48
N LYS A 572 -2.04 9.30 6.16
CA LYS A 572 -3.10 9.44 5.14
C LYS A 572 -2.55 9.70 3.73
N ALA A 573 -1.23 9.62 3.55
CA ALA A 573 -0.56 9.91 2.27
C ALA A 573 -0.44 8.63 1.44
N GLY A 574 -0.71 8.74 0.13
CA GLY A 574 -0.39 7.67 -0.81
C GLY A 574 1.11 7.54 -1.02
N SER A 575 1.57 6.32 -1.30
CA SER A 575 2.98 5.97 -1.50
C SER A 575 3.26 5.48 -2.92
N LEU A 576 4.53 5.60 -3.30
CA LEU A 576 5.12 5.10 -4.52
C LEU A 576 6.35 4.28 -4.16
N VAL A 577 6.69 3.27 -4.95
CA VAL A 577 8.02 2.65 -4.94
C VAL A 577 8.70 3.00 -6.25
N VAL A 578 9.87 3.64 -6.20
CA VAL A 578 10.57 4.13 -7.39
C VAL A 578 11.95 3.51 -7.45
N LYS A 579 12.21 2.74 -8.52
CA LYS A 579 13.51 2.15 -8.85
C LYS A 579 14.15 2.94 -9.99
N PHE A 580 15.36 3.45 -9.77
CA PHE A 580 16.10 4.26 -10.73
C PHE A 580 17.61 4.11 -10.58
N ARG A 581 18.35 4.59 -11.58
CA ARG A 581 19.81 4.61 -11.63
C ARG A 581 20.32 6.03 -11.82
N LYS A 582 21.60 6.27 -11.49
CA LYS A 582 22.18 7.63 -11.52
C LYS A 582 22.49 8.13 -12.92
N GLU A 583 22.63 7.23 -13.88
CA GLU A 583 22.95 7.52 -15.26
C GLU A 583 21.73 8.10 -15.98
N GLN A 584 21.99 8.95 -16.96
CA GLN A 584 20.95 9.48 -17.82
C GLN A 584 20.32 8.37 -18.65
N PRO A 585 19.01 8.46 -18.96
CA PRO A 585 18.37 7.51 -19.87
C PRO A 585 19.09 7.54 -21.22
N VAL A 586 19.32 6.35 -21.78
CA VAL A 586 20.04 6.16 -23.05
C VAL A 586 19.50 7.09 -24.14
N ASP A 587 18.18 7.16 -24.25
CA ASP A 587 17.46 8.14 -25.04
C ASP A 587 16.01 8.28 -24.54
N GLY A 588 15.18 9.03 -25.28
CA GLY A 588 13.76 9.18 -24.97
C GLY A 588 12.92 7.91 -25.12
N THR A 589 13.45 6.80 -25.64
CA THR A 589 12.75 5.51 -25.78
C THR A 589 12.92 4.62 -24.55
N HIS A 590 13.77 5.01 -23.59
CA HIS A 590 13.91 4.34 -22.30
C HIS A 590 12.53 4.09 -21.67
N VAL A 591 12.25 2.82 -21.39
CA VAL A 591 10.96 2.35 -20.89
C VAL A 591 10.93 2.42 -19.37
N ILE A 592 9.83 2.94 -18.85
CA ILE A 592 9.48 2.99 -17.44
C ILE A 592 8.30 2.03 -17.24
N ASP A 593 8.49 1.00 -16.43
CA ASP A 593 7.39 0.17 -15.96
C ASP A 593 6.55 0.98 -14.97
N TYR A 594 5.27 1.19 -15.26
CA TYR A 594 4.33 1.87 -14.36
C TYR A 594 3.23 0.90 -13.92
N TRP A 595 3.37 0.41 -12.69
CA TRP A 595 2.47 -0.61 -12.11
C TRP A 595 1.56 0.03 -11.08
N THR A 596 0.26 -0.23 -11.18
CA THR A 596 -0.74 0.45 -10.36
C THR A 596 -1.71 -0.55 -9.73
N PRO A 597 -1.26 -1.41 -8.80
CA PRO A 597 -2.15 -2.38 -8.18
C PRO A 597 -3.36 -1.69 -7.52
N LYS A 598 -4.49 -2.39 -7.49
CA LYS A 598 -5.72 -1.94 -6.80
C LYS A 598 -6.02 -2.86 -5.63
N THR A 599 -6.66 -2.31 -4.61
CA THR A 599 -6.94 -3.03 -3.38
C THR A 599 -7.97 -4.15 -3.59
N ASP A 600 -7.66 -5.35 -3.11
CA ASP A 600 -8.54 -6.54 -3.17
C ASP A 600 -8.66 -7.28 -1.83
N TRP A 601 -9.35 -8.42 -1.80
CA TRP A 601 -9.53 -9.22 -0.59
C TRP A 601 -8.21 -9.79 -0.04
N ALA A 602 -7.24 -10.11 -0.91
CA ALA A 602 -5.97 -10.70 -0.50
C ALA A 602 -5.13 -9.70 0.31
N ILE A 603 -5.01 -8.44 -0.13
CA ILE A 603 -4.31 -7.43 0.69
C ILE A 603 -5.12 -7.04 1.93
N THR A 604 -6.44 -6.89 1.83
CA THR A 604 -7.24 -6.36 2.96
C THR A 604 -7.34 -7.33 4.13
N GLN A 605 -7.27 -8.64 3.87
CA GLN A 605 -7.41 -9.69 4.88
C GLN A 605 -6.09 -10.41 5.19
N ALA A 606 -5.14 -10.47 4.25
CA ALA A 606 -3.91 -11.25 4.40
C ALA A 606 -2.62 -10.47 4.08
N GLU A 607 -2.72 -9.16 3.79
CA GLU A 607 -1.57 -8.29 3.51
C GLU A 607 -0.68 -8.76 2.33
N ILE A 608 -1.29 -9.48 1.37
CA ILE A 608 -0.64 -9.94 0.14
C ILE A 608 -0.77 -8.86 -0.94
N LEU A 609 0.36 -8.31 -1.40
CA LEU A 609 0.39 -7.32 -2.48
C LEU A 609 0.39 -8.01 -3.84
N ARG A 610 -0.74 -7.93 -4.55
CA ARG A 610 -0.91 -8.50 -5.90
C ARG A 610 -0.89 -7.42 -6.97
N ILE A 611 -0.21 -7.66 -8.08
CA ILE A 611 -0.16 -6.75 -9.25
C ILE A 611 -0.62 -7.49 -10.50
N PRO A 612 -1.94 -7.53 -10.78
CA PRO A 612 -2.48 -8.16 -11.98
C PRO A 612 -1.91 -7.55 -13.27
N THR A 613 -1.80 -8.33 -14.34
CA THR A 613 -1.27 -7.88 -15.65
C THR A 613 -1.99 -6.63 -16.18
N GLN A 614 -3.31 -6.55 -16.02
CA GLN A 614 -4.12 -5.39 -16.45
C GLN A 614 -3.84 -4.10 -15.65
N ASP A 615 -3.22 -4.21 -14.48
CA ASP A 615 -2.81 -3.07 -13.65
C ASP A 615 -1.34 -2.68 -13.93
N ARG A 616 -0.68 -3.32 -14.91
CA ARG A 616 0.69 -3.02 -15.37
C ARG A 616 0.63 -2.25 -16.69
N SER A 617 1.42 -1.19 -16.79
CA SER A 617 1.57 -0.41 -18.02
C SER A 617 3.02 -0.02 -18.23
N GLN A 618 3.36 0.39 -19.45
CA GLN A 618 4.69 0.89 -19.80
C GLN A 618 4.58 2.28 -20.39
N LEU A 619 5.54 3.12 -20.01
CA LEU A 619 5.70 4.49 -20.47
C LEU A 619 7.11 4.68 -21.01
N THR A 620 7.32 5.66 -21.87
CA THR A 620 8.67 6.08 -22.28
C THR A 620 9.02 7.41 -21.63
N VAL A 621 10.31 7.64 -21.38
CA VAL A 621 10.81 8.95 -20.91
C VAL A 621 10.34 10.08 -21.84
N ARG A 622 10.29 9.85 -23.16
CA ARG A 622 9.76 10.83 -24.13
C ARG A 622 8.30 11.18 -23.86
N GLN A 623 7.44 10.20 -23.57
CA GLN A 623 6.03 10.47 -23.25
C GLN A 623 5.91 11.30 -21.97
N VAL A 624 6.64 10.93 -20.92
CA VAL A 624 6.65 11.68 -19.65
C VAL A 624 7.14 13.12 -19.86
N LEU A 625 8.27 13.31 -20.53
CA LEU A 625 8.83 14.64 -20.78
C LEU A 625 7.97 15.49 -21.73
N ASN A 626 7.17 14.88 -22.61
CA ASN A 626 6.23 15.61 -23.45
C ASN A 626 4.98 16.05 -22.67
N ASP A 627 4.44 15.19 -21.80
CA ASP A 627 3.36 15.56 -20.89
C ASP A 627 3.77 16.72 -19.99
N LEU A 628 4.99 16.66 -19.41
CA LEU A 628 5.52 17.68 -18.51
C LEU A 628 5.77 19.05 -19.16
N LYS A 629 5.61 19.20 -20.48
CA LYS A 629 5.65 20.51 -21.17
C LYS A 629 4.29 21.19 -21.24
N SER A 630 3.21 20.47 -20.96
CA SER A 630 1.83 20.98 -21.01
C SER A 630 1.54 21.90 -19.82
N ASP A 631 0.69 22.90 -20.02
CA ASP A 631 0.16 23.76 -18.95
C ASP A 631 -0.69 22.99 -17.93
N ASP A 632 -1.19 21.81 -18.33
CA ASP A 632 -1.99 20.91 -17.48
C ASP A 632 -1.14 19.85 -16.78
N ALA A 633 0.18 19.84 -16.98
CA ALA A 633 1.08 18.84 -16.43
C ALA A 633 1.05 18.75 -14.89
N PRO A 634 1.45 17.60 -14.32
CA PRO A 634 1.52 16.27 -14.97
C PRO A 634 0.14 15.62 -15.12
N GLN A 635 -0.17 15.04 -16.28
CA GLN A 635 -1.40 14.25 -16.50
C GLN A 635 -1.12 12.78 -16.75
N ILE A 636 0.08 12.43 -17.24
CA ILE A 636 0.41 11.08 -17.69
C ILE A 636 0.21 10.00 -16.63
N TRP A 637 0.54 10.30 -15.37
CA TRP A 637 0.44 9.35 -14.26
C TRP A 637 -1.02 8.98 -13.95
N LYS A 638 -1.91 9.97 -13.89
CA LYS A 638 -3.34 9.74 -13.70
C LYS A 638 -3.96 9.05 -14.91
N GLY A 639 -3.53 9.42 -16.10
CA GLY A 639 -3.89 8.81 -17.37
C GLY A 639 -3.41 7.37 -17.56
N HIS A 640 -2.66 6.81 -16.61
CA HIS A 640 -2.29 5.38 -16.59
C HIS A 640 -2.63 4.68 -15.26
N PHE A 641 -3.43 5.32 -14.41
CA PHE A 641 -3.76 4.75 -13.10
C PHE A 641 -5.06 3.94 -13.11
N TRP A 642 -6.18 4.58 -13.40
CA TRP A 642 -7.51 3.93 -13.45
C TRP A 642 -8.12 3.90 -14.86
N THR A 643 -7.46 4.56 -15.81
CA THR A 643 -7.89 4.74 -17.19
C THR A 643 -7.46 3.57 -18.07
N THR A 644 -8.31 3.23 -19.03
CA THR A 644 -8.02 2.37 -20.15
C THR A 644 -7.56 3.22 -21.36
N PRO A 645 -7.10 2.62 -22.48
CA PRO A 645 -6.79 3.39 -23.69
C PRO A 645 -7.96 4.26 -24.18
N ARG A 646 -9.21 3.79 -24.03
CA ARG A 646 -10.40 4.55 -24.42
C ARG A 646 -10.67 5.74 -23.49
N ASP A 647 -10.44 5.57 -22.20
CA ASP A 647 -10.58 6.66 -21.23
C ASP A 647 -9.61 7.80 -21.56
N ARG A 648 -8.35 7.46 -21.89
CA ARG A 648 -7.37 8.45 -22.33
C ARG A 648 -7.82 9.20 -23.58
N GLN A 649 -8.34 8.49 -24.58
CA GLN A 649 -8.85 9.12 -25.81
C GLN A 649 -10.00 10.10 -25.52
N LEU A 650 -10.93 9.73 -24.64
CA LEU A 650 -12.02 10.61 -24.22
C LEU A 650 -11.48 11.84 -23.46
N ILE A 651 -10.56 11.65 -22.51
CA ILE A 651 -9.96 12.76 -21.76
C ILE A 651 -9.19 13.70 -22.70
N GLU A 652 -8.44 13.17 -23.66
CA GLU A 652 -7.72 13.96 -24.68
C GLU A 652 -8.69 14.75 -25.56
N ARG A 653 -9.81 14.14 -26.00
CA ARG A 653 -10.87 14.83 -26.75
C ARG A 653 -11.49 15.96 -25.93
N LEU A 654 -11.91 15.67 -24.71
CA LEU A 654 -12.48 16.67 -23.80
C LEU A 654 -11.49 17.80 -23.51
N SER A 655 -10.20 17.47 -23.51
CA SER A 655 -9.10 18.42 -23.34
C SER A 655 -8.90 19.37 -24.53
N ILE A 656 -9.62 19.19 -25.66
CA ILE A 656 -9.61 20.15 -26.78
C ILE A 656 -10.49 21.36 -26.48
N TYR A 657 -11.57 21.20 -25.70
CA TYR A 657 -12.48 22.29 -25.41
C TYR A 657 -11.82 23.39 -24.55
N PRO A 658 -12.24 24.67 -24.71
CA PRO A 658 -11.92 25.73 -23.77
C PRO A 658 -12.13 25.32 -22.31
N ARG A 659 -11.20 25.76 -21.47
CA ARG A 659 -11.15 25.45 -20.04
C ARG A 659 -11.94 26.48 -19.25
N LEU A 660 -12.41 26.10 -18.07
CA LEU A 660 -13.05 27.04 -17.15
C LEU A 660 -12.12 28.21 -16.77
N ARG A 661 -10.80 27.98 -16.65
CA ARG A 661 -9.78 29.04 -16.42
C ARG A 661 -9.75 30.11 -17.51
N ASP A 662 -10.24 29.83 -18.71
CA ASP A 662 -10.22 30.78 -19.82
C ASP A 662 -11.27 31.88 -19.61
N ASN A 663 -12.32 31.59 -18.85
CA ASN A 663 -13.43 32.50 -18.54
C ASN A 663 -13.50 32.93 -17.06
N VAL A 664 -12.77 32.24 -16.17
CA VAL A 664 -12.75 32.50 -14.72
C VAL A 664 -11.37 32.98 -14.27
N ARG A 665 -11.30 34.16 -13.66
CA ARG A 665 -10.05 34.71 -13.09
C ARG A 665 -9.87 34.36 -11.62
N GLN A 666 -8.62 34.17 -11.23
CA GLN A 666 -8.25 34.00 -9.83
C GLN A 666 -7.85 35.34 -9.20
N THR A 667 -8.14 35.53 -7.92
CA THR A 667 -7.86 36.77 -7.17
C THR A 667 -6.37 37.14 -7.04
N LYS A 668 -5.45 36.22 -7.38
CA LYS A 668 -3.99 36.42 -7.34
C LYS A 668 -3.35 36.57 -8.73
N GLU A 669 -4.16 36.51 -9.80
CA GLU A 669 -3.69 36.59 -11.18
C GLU A 669 -3.21 38.03 -11.47
N LYS A 670 -1.92 38.19 -11.85
CA LYS A 670 -1.28 39.51 -11.99
C LYS A 670 -1.74 40.31 -13.22
N GLU A 671 -2.32 39.63 -14.22
CA GLU A 671 -2.86 40.27 -15.43
C GLU A 671 -4.30 39.79 -15.67
N PRO A 672 -5.32 40.63 -15.43
CA PRO A 672 -6.68 40.30 -15.79
C PRO A 672 -6.86 40.49 -17.30
N LYS A 673 -6.74 39.39 -18.07
CA LYS A 673 -7.42 39.30 -19.38
C LYS A 673 -8.94 39.40 -19.12
N ASN A 674 -9.72 39.87 -20.10
CA ASN A 674 -11.18 40.11 -20.08
C ASN A 674 -12.05 38.88 -19.66
N LYS A 675 -11.84 38.32 -18.47
CA LYS A 675 -12.53 37.15 -17.93
C LYS A 675 -13.73 37.61 -17.08
N PRO A 676 -14.98 37.25 -17.46
CA PRO A 676 -16.18 37.78 -16.82
C PRO A 676 -16.41 37.23 -15.41
N TRP A 677 -15.89 36.04 -15.09
CA TRP A 677 -16.17 35.34 -13.83
C TRP A 677 -14.98 35.35 -12.87
N ILE A 678 -15.26 35.22 -11.57
CA ILE A 678 -14.27 35.25 -10.49
C ILE A 678 -14.45 34.03 -9.59
N ILE A 679 -13.34 33.36 -9.24
CA ILE A 679 -13.31 32.31 -8.22
C ILE A 679 -12.54 32.74 -6.98
N ALA A 680 -13.10 32.46 -5.80
CA ALA A 680 -12.41 32.62 -4.53
C ALA A 680 -12.99 31.69 -3.44
N GLN A 681 -12.14 31.29 -2.51
CA GLN A 681 -12.53 30.53 -1.32
C GLN A 681 -13.28 31.43 -0.33
N GLY A 682 -14.12 30.87 0.54
CA GLY A 682 -14.78 31.61 1.63
C GLY A 682 -13.83 32.06 2.75
N PHE A 683 -14.32 32.85 3.71
CA PHE A 683 -13.47 33.45 4.74
C PHE A 683 -12.95 32.43 5.77
N GLN A 684 -11.86 32.77 6.46
CA GLN A 684 -11.28 31.96 7.55
C GLN A 684 -11.47 32.69 8.88
N PRO A 685 -12.31 32.19 9.81
CA PRO A 685 -12.45 32.79 11.14
C PRO A 685 -11.16 32.65 11.95
N LEU A 686 -11.01 33.47 13.00
CA LEU A 686 -9.94 33.33 13.99
C LEU A 686 -10.12 32.02 14.77
N GLY A 687 -9.05 31.23 14.88
CA GLY A 687 -8.98 30.05 15.73
C GLY A 687 -8.47 30.36 17.14
N PRO A 688 -8.53 29.39 18.08
CA PRO A 688 -8.12 29.56 19.49
C PRO A 688 -6.65 29.94 19.74
N GLY A 689 -5.80 29.91 18.70
CA GLY A 689 -4.38 30.27 18.79
C GLY A 689 -3.96 31.36 17.80
N ASP A 690 -4.91 32.05 17.15
CA ASP A 690 -4.61 33.18 16.28
C ASP A 690 -4.53 34.47 17.10
N SER A 691 -3.51 35.31 16.83
CA SER A 691 -3.41 36.63 17.46
C SER A 691 -4.56 37.52 17.03
N GLN A 692 -5.21 38.18 18.00
CA GLN A 692 -6.23 39.21 17.72
C GLN A 692 -5.65 40.43 16.97
N GLU A 693 -4.34 40.68 17.06
CA GLU A 693 -3.68 41.80 16.39
C GLU A 693 -3.61 41.62 14.85
N ASP A 694 -3.58 40.37 14.38
CA ASP A 694 -3.56 40.04 12.94
C ASP A 694 -4.96 39.95 12.33
N ALA A 695 -6.02 40.07 13.15
CA ALA A 695 -7.39 39.98 12.72
C ALA A 695 -7.74 41.12 11.72
N LYS A 696 -8.37 40.75 10.61
CA LYS A 696 -8.94 41.72 9.67
C LYS A 696 -10.46 41.59 9.67
N THR A 697 -11.15 42.68 9.97
CA THR A 697 -12.60 42.75 9.85
C THR A 697 -12.97 42.86 8.36
N ILE A 698 -13.83 41.95 7.91
CA ILE A 698 -14.43 41.99 6.57
C ILE A 698 -15.92 42.21 6.69
N GLU A 699 -16.49 42.94 5.73
CA GLU A 699 -17.92 43.19 5.63
C GLU A 699 -18.50 42.29 4.53
N LEU A 700 -19.48 41.47 4.92
CA LEU A 700 -20.16 40.51 4.06
C LEU A 700 -21.47 41.11 3.54
N PRO A 701 -21.92 40.73 2.33
CA PRO A 701 -23.10 41.31 1.71
C PRO A 701 -24.43 40.87 2.34
N SER A 702 -24.42 39.80 3.14
CA SER A 702 -25.59 39.25 3.81
C SER A 702 -25.19 38.54 5.10
N LYS A 703 -26.13 38.43 6.05
CA LYS A 703 -25.99 37.59 7.24
C LYS A 703 -26.25 36.11 6.94
N LEU A 704 -26.90 35.79 5.81
CA LEU A 704 -27.10 34.40 5.39
C LEU A 704 -25.77 33.69 5.26
N PHE A 705 -25.71 32.46 5.77
CA PHE A 705 -24.49 31.69 5.90
C PHE A 705 -24.73 30.20 5.68
N VAL A 706 -23.95 29.63 4.77
CA VAL A 706 -23.98 28.20 4.46
C VAL A 706 -22.70 27.51 4.94
N GLN A 707 -22.89 26.37 5.61
CA GLN A 707 -21.79 25.50 6.03
C GLN A 707 -21.53 24.43 4.96
N ALA A 708 -20.27 23.96 4.88
CA ALA A 708 -19.89 22.96 3.87
C ALA A 708 -20.54 21.58 4.09
N ASP A 709 -20.90 21.28 5.34
CA ASP A 709 -21.58 20.05 5.74
C ASP A 709 -23.11 20.12 5.60
N CYS A 710 -23.68 21.29 5.26
CA CYS A 710 -25.11 21.47 5.02
C CYS A 710 -25.62 20.46 3.98
N ASP A 711 -26.61 19.64 4.38
CA ASP A 711 -27.19 18.62 3.51
C ASP A 711 -27.96 19.22 2.32
N ASN A 712 -28.50 20.43 2.51
CA ASN A 712 -29.22 21.18 1.48
C ASN A 712 -28.27 22.00 0.57
N LEU A 713 -26.94 21.92 0.76
CA LEU A 713 -25.97 22.44 -0.22
C LEU A 713 -25.91 21.49 -1.44
N ASN A 714 -27.04 21.39 -2.13
CA ASN A 714 -27.25 20.60 -3.33
C ASN A 714 -27.78 21.51 -4.44
N THR A 715 -28.28 20.94 -5.54
CA THR A 715 -28.79 21.71 -6.67
C THR A 715 -29.82 22.78 -6.28
N LEU A 716 -30.64 22.56 -5.24
CA LEU A 716 -31.82 23.37 -4.92
C LEU A 716 -31.69 24.09 -3.56
N LEU A 717 -30.60 24.84 -3.36
CA LEU A 717 -30.37 25.61 -2.13
C LEU A 717 -31.31 26.83 -2.05
N LEU A 718 -32.07 26.95 -0.96
CA LEU A 718 -32.97 28.08 -0.68
C LEU A 718 -32.42 28.97 0.45
N GLU A 719 -32.96 30.19 0.60
CA GLU A 719 -32.59 31.09 1.70
C GLU A 719 -32.89 30.47 3.07
N ASP A 720 -34.02 29.77 3.20
CA ASP A 720 -34.44 29.08 4.44
C ASP A 720 -33.50 27.93 4.85
N ASP A 721 -32.63 27.46 3.95
CA ASP A 721 -31.61 26.45 4.26
C ASP A 721 -30.33 27.06 4.86
N CYS A 722 -30.20 28.37 4.80
CA CYS A 722 -29.03 29.09 5.28
C CYS A 722 -29.21 29.47 6.76
N ASN A 723 -28.13 29.32 7.53
CA ASN A 723 -28.08 29.87 8.88
C ASN A 723 -27.88 31.39 8.83
N GLU A 724 -28.17 32.08 9.93
CA GLU A 724 -27.81 33.49 10.07
C GLU A 724 -26.56 33.70 10.92
N LEU A 725 -25.63 34.53 10.42
CA LEU A 725 -24.52 35.04 11.21
C LEU A 725 -25.00 36.11 12.20
N PRO A 726 -24.39 36.21 13.39
CA PRO A 726 -24.71 37.27 14.35
C PRO A 726 -24.54 38.68 13.78
N SER A 727 -23.56 38.85 12.89
CA SER A 727 -23.22 40.11 12.23
C SER A 727 -22.70 39.84 10.81
N ASN A 728 -22.93 40.80 9.90
CA ASN A 728 -22.32 40.81 8.57
C ASN A 728 -20.86 41.32 8.61
N ARG A 729 -20.40 41.87 9.75
CA ARG A 729 -19.00 42.19 9.99
C ARG A 729 -18.34 41.04 10.75
N VAL A 730 -17.43 40.32 10.11
CA VAL A 730 -16.75 39.16 10.70
C VAL A 730 -15.24 39.39 10.76
N ASN A 731 -14.62 38.89 11.83
CA ASN A 731 -13.17 38.90 11.96
C ASN A 731 -12.57 37.65 11.30
N ALA A 732 -11.67 37.88 10.36
CA ALA A 732 -11.01 36.84 9.59
C ALA A 732 -9.49 36.90 9.76
N ARG A 733 -8.85 35.75 9.60
CA ARG A 733 -7.38 35.59 9.69
C ARG A 733 -6.62 36.42 8.65
N ARG A 734 -7.26 36.78 7.54
CA ARG A 734 -6.69 37.59 6.46
C ARG A 734 -7.76 38.54 5.93
N GLY A 735 -7.33 39.74 5.56
CA GLY A 735 -8.17 40.70 4.84
C GLY A 735 -8.54 40.20 3.45
N ARG A 736 -9.57 40.78 2.86
CA ARG A 736 -10.05 40.46 1.51
C ARG A 736 -10.06 41.69 0.64
N THR A 737 -9.68 41.53 -0.63
CA THR A 737 -9.86 42.57 -1.65
C THR A 737 -11.34 42.68 -2.00
N ALA A 738 -11.77 43.85 -2.49
CA ALA A 738 -13.15 44.05 -2.96
C ALA A 738 -13.57 42.98 -3.99
N GLU A 739 -12.68 42.61 -4.91
CA GLU A 739 -12.96 41.55 -5.89
C GLU A 739 -13.18 40.18 -5.25
N SER A 740 -12.40 39.82 -4.22
CA SER A 740 -12.57 38.55 -3.50
C SER A 740 -13.80 38.50 -2.60
N LEU A 741 -14.50 39.62 -2.41
CA LEU A 741 -15.79 39.69 -1.72
C LEU A 741 -16.96 39.46 -2.70
N LEU A 742 -16.76 39.65 -4.01
CA LEU A 742 -17.79 39.42 -5.03
C LEU A 742 -18.34 37.99 -5.01
N VAL A 743 -17.53 37.01 -4.61
CA VAL A 743 -17.98 35.61 -4.49
C VAL A 743 -19.06 35.38 -3.44
N PHE A 744 -19.36 36.35 -2.58
CA PHE A 744 -20.46 36.27 -1.63
C PHE A 744 -21.77 36.89 -2.17
N HIS A 745 -21.72 37.53 -3.34
CA HIS A 745 -22.90 38.07 -4.03
C HIS A 745 -23.47 37.07 -5.03
N GLY A 746 -24.80 37.02 -5.14
CA GLY A 746 -25.48 36.31 -6.23
C GLY A 746 -25.47 37.11 -7.55
N PRO A 747 -25.55 36.45 -8.72
CA PRO A 747 -25.63 35.00 -8.91
C PRO A 747 -24.25 34.33 -8.82
N HIS A 748 -24.18 33.17 -8.17
CA HIS A 748 -22.93 32.42 -8.06
C HIS A 748 -23.14 30.90 -7.96
N VAL A 749 -22.05 30.16 -8.16
CA VAL A 749 -21.99 28.72 -7.93
C VAL A 749 -21.11 28.45 -6.72
N LEU A 750 -21.67 27.75 -5.73
CA LEU A 750 -20.99 27.32 -4.52
C LEU A 750 -20.50 25.90 -4.68
N ILE A 751 -19.25 25.64 -4.29
CA ILE A 751 -18.56 24.37 -4.49
C ILE A 751 -17.82 24.01 -3.20
N THR A 752 -18.04 22.83 -2.65
CA THR A 752 -17.26 22.39 -1.48
C THR A 752 -15.84 22.03 -1.88
N ARG A 753 -14.90 22.17 -0.94
CA ARG A 753 -13.49 21.80 -1.15
C ARG A 753 -13.33 20.32 -1.53
N GLY A 754 -14.15 19.46 -0.92
CA GLY A 754 -14.18 18.03 -1.22
C GLY A 754 -14.83 17.67 -2.56
N PHE A 755 -15.34 18.67 -3.30
CA PHE A 755 -16.07 18.51 -4.55
C PHE A 755 -17.24 17.50 -4.47
N SER A 756 -17.80 17.35 -3.26
CA SER A 756 -18.94 16.45 -3.00
C SER A 756 -20.29 17.13 -3.22
N ARG A 757 -20.30 18.46 -3.23
CA ARG A 757 -21.50 19.30 -3.19
C ARG A 757 -21.27 20.57 -3.99
N CYS A 758 -22.19 20.84 -4.91
CA CYS A 758 -22.27 22.07 -5.66
C CYS A 758 -23.72 22.57 -5.67
N ALA A 759 -23.90 23.89 -5.61
CA ALA A 759 -25.18 24.57 -5.61
C ALA A 759 -25.09 25.87 -6.41
N PHE A 760 -26.19 26.27 -7.05
CA PHE A 760 -26.34 27.62 -7.60
C PHE A 760 -27.29 28.43 -6.72
N THR A 761 -27.02 29.72 -6.55
CA THR A 761 -27.96 30.64 -5.89
C THR A 761 -28.00 31.99 -6.60
N ASP A 762 -29.19 32.59 -6.59
CA ASP A 762 -29.43 33.97 -7.06
C ASP A 762 -29.29 35.02 -5.95
N PHE A 763 -29.20 34.59 -4.69
CA PHE A 763 -29.12 35.45 -3.51
C PHE A 763 -27.70 35.48 -2.94
N SER A 764 -27.38 36.55 -2.21
CA SER A 764 -26.09 36.71 -1.54
C SER A 764 -26.02 35.86 -0.27
N VAL A 765 -24.99 35.02 -0.18
CA VAL A 765 -24.76 34.12 0.97
C VAL A 765 -23.28 34.02 1.29
N SER A 766 -22.98 34.00 2.58
CA SER A 766 -21.62 33.92 3.13
C SER A 766 -21.21 32.48 3.40
N PHE A 767 -19.92 32.18 3.29
CA PHE A 767 -19.38 30.84 3.54
C PHE A 767 -17.91 30.87 3.96
N ARG A 768 -17.46 29.80 4.62
CA ARG A 768 -16.08 29.63 5.09
C ARG A 768 -15.19 29.01 4.01
N SER A 769 -13.87 29.01 4.23
CA SER A 769 -12.87 28.48 3.28
C SER A 769 -12.99 26.98 2.91
N SER A 770 -13.90 26.24 3.54
CA SER A 770 -14.31 24.90 3.13
C SER A 770 -15.23 24.90 1.89
N VAL A 771 -15.74 26.07 1.50
CA VAL A 771 -16.53 26.32 0.29
C VAL A 771 -15.83 27.40 -0.54
N ARG A 772 -15.96 27.31 -1.86
CA ARG A 772 -15.54 28.33 -2.82
C ARG A 772 -16.73 28.77 -3.67
N GLY A 773 -16.72 30.02 -4.09
CA GLY A 773 -17.74 30.59 -4.96
C GLY A 773 -17.16 30.93 -6.33
N ILE A 774 -17.91 30.66 -7.40
CA ILE A 774 -17.70 31.21 -8.74
C ILE A 774 -18.80 32.24 -8.99
N TYR A 775 -18.44 33.50 -9.02
CA TYR A 775 -19.34 34.62 -9.30
C TYR A 775 -19.27 35.02 -10.78
N GLY A 776 -20.42 35.39 -11.34
CA GLY A 776 -20.51 35.97 -12.68
C GLY A 776 -21.59 37.06 -12.76
N PRO A 777 -21.60 37.85 -13.86
CA PRO A 777 -22.60 38.90 -14.05
C PRO A 777 -24.00 38.30 -14.25
N LYS A 778 -25.04 39.08 -13.94
CA LYS A 778 -26.45 38.64 -14.06
C LYS A 778 -26.85 38.15 -15.46
N VAL A 779 -26.20 38.67 -16.51
CA VAL A 779 -26.44 38.22 -17.90
C VAL A 779 -26.05 36.75 -18.12
N ASP A 780 -25.13 36.22 -17.31
CA ASP A 780 -24.64 34.85 -17.38
C ASP A 780 -25.36 33.90 -16.42
N ARG A 781 -26.47 34.32 -15.79
CA ARG A 781 -27.21 33.54 -14.79
C ARG A 781 -27.49 32.11 -15.26
N ASP A 782 -28.09 31.95 -16.44
CA ASP A 782 -28.45 30.64 -16.98
C ASP A 782 -27.21 29.75 -17.23
N LEU A 783 -26.08 30.38 -17.58
CA LEU A 783 -24.82 29.67 -17.79
C LEU A 783 -24.18 29.23 -16.46
N LEU A 784 -24.33 30.03 -15.39
CA LEU A 784 -23.93 29.65 -14.02
C LEU A 784 -24.84 28.53 -13.47
N VAL A 785 -26.14 28.58 -13.75
CA VAL A 785 -27.06 27.46 -13.44
C VAL A 785 -26.59 26.20 -14.16
N PHE A 786 -26.32 26.28 -15.47
CA PHE A 786 -25.81 25.15 -16.24
C PHE A 786 -24.46 24.64 -15.72
N LEU A 787 -23.52 25.52 -15.36
CA LEU A 787 -22.26 25.15 -14.73
C LEU A 787 -22.50 24.33 -13.45
N SER A 788 -23.46 24.71 -12.61
CA SER A 788 -23.76 23.96 -11.38
C SER A 788 -24.20 22.52 -11.66
N PHE A 789 -24.96 22.27 -12.73
CA PHE A 789 -25.31 20.93 -13.17
C PHE A 789 -24.12 20.19 -13.76
N VAL A 790 -23.31 20.84 -14.59
CA VAL A 790 -22.09 20.24 -15.16
C VAL A 790 -21.15 19.79 -14.05
N LEU A 791 -20.90 20.62 -13.04
CA LEU A 791 -20.02 20.29 -11.92
C LEU A 791 -20.49 19.08 -11.10
N ARG A 792 -21.79 18.80 -11.08
CA ARG A 792 -22.39 17.64 -10.41
C ARG A 792 -22.55 16.42 -11.31
N SER A 793 -22.39 16.60 -12.62
CA SER A 793 -22.60 15.54 -13.60
C SER A 793 -21.55 14.43 -13.47
N PRO A 794 -21.91 13.19 -13.83
CA PRO A 794 -20.94 12.09 -13.93
C PRO A 794 -19.75 12.44 -14.84
N LEU A 795 -19.95 13.23 -15.89
CA LEU A 795 -18.88 13.66 -16.82
C LEU A 795 -17.80 14.50 -16.12
N ALA A 796 -18.20 15.50 -15.33
CA ALA A 796 -17.22 16.34 -14.62
C ALA A 796 -16.50 15.56 -13.52
N HIS A 797 -17.20 14.68 -12.80
CA HIS A 797 -16.61 13.80 -11.80
C HIS A 797 -15.60 12.84 -12.44
N TYR A 798 -15.96 12.25 -13.58
CA TYR A 798 -15.08 11.39 -14.38
C TYR A 798 -13.80 12.16 -14.80
N PHE A 799 -13.95 13.33 -15.41
CA PHE A 799 -12.82 14.13 -15.87
C PHE A 799 -11.90 14.54 -14.71
N LEU A 800 -12.45 15.13 -13.63
CA LEU A 800 -11.65 15.59 -12.48
C LEU A 800 -11.03 14.44 -11.70
N PHE A 801 -11.70 13.29 -11.60
CA PHE A 801 -11.11 12.10 -11.02
C PHE A 801 -9.88 11.64 -11.80
N HIS A 802 -9.88 11.74 -13.12
CA HIS A 802 -8.75 11.33 -13.96
C HIS A 802 -7.69 12.41 -14.19
N THR A 803 -7.91 13.66 -13.77
CA THR A 803 -6.99 14.77 -14.09
C THR A 803 -6.50 15.57 -12.88
N SER A 804 -7.15 15.45 -11.72
CA SER A 804 -6.77 16.18 -10.51
C SER A 804 -5.62 15.50 -9.75
N ALA A 805 -4.86 16.31 -9.01
CA ALA A 805 -3.69 15.87 -8.24
C ALA A 805 -4.06 14.91 -7.10
N ASN A 806 -5.20 15.17 -6.44
CA ASN A 806 -5.53 14.57 -5.15
C ASN A 806 -6.64 13.50 -5.24
N TRP A 807 -7.69 13.72 -6.05
CA TRP A 807 -8.83 12.80 -6.05
C TRP A 807 -8.41 11.41 -6.53
N GLY A 808 -8.58 10.40 -5.67
CA GLY A 808 -8.16 9.01 -5.94
C GLY A 808 -6.69 8.70 -5.65
N VAL A 809 -5.89 9.70 -5.26
CA VAL A 809 -4.46 9.57 -4.94
C VAL A 809 -4.23 9.85 -3.46
N THR A 810 -4.77 10.97 -2.97
CA THR A 810 -4.96 11.27 -1.56
C THR A 810 -6.38 11.76 -1.36
N ARG A 811 -6.60 12.89 -0.68
CA ARG A 811 -7.92 13.28 -0.22
C ARG A 811 -8.87 13.46 -1.40
N PRO A 812 -10.18 13.20 -1.24
CA PRO A 812 -11.19 13.58 -2.22
C PRO A 812 -11.32 15.11 -2.18
N GLU A 813 -10.31 15.82 -2.67
CA GLU A 813 -10.23 17.27 -2.75
C GLU A 813 -9.81 17.61 -4.18
N VAL A 814 -10.44 18.64 -4.75
CA VAL A 814 -10.04 19.21 -6.05
C VAL A 814 -9.50 20.60 -5.78
N HIS A 815 -8.25 20.88 -6.12
CA HIS A 815 -7.67 22.21 -5.95
C HIS A 815 -8.24 23.20 -6.98
N ASP A 816 -8.17 24.50 -6.71
CA ASP A 816 -8.74 25.52 -7.60
C ASP A 816 -8.14 25.43 -9.02
N GLN A 817 -6.83 25.21 -9.13
CA GLN A 817 -6.16 25.01 -10.42
C GLN A 817 -6.67 23.78 -11.17
N ASP A 818 -7.02 22.68 -10.48
CA ASP A 818 -7.52 21.45 -11.09
C ASP A 818 -8.98 21.64 -11.52
N LEU A 819 -9.80 22.28 -10.69
CA LEU A 819 -11.18 22.62 -11.01
C LEU A 819 -11.26 23.51 -12.26
N LEU A 820 -10.38 24.50 -12.34
CA LEU A 820 -10.35 25.43 -13.47
C LEU A 820 -9.83 24.79 -14.77
N ARG A 821 -9.30 23.55 -14.73
CA ARG A 821 -9.00 22.74 -15.93
C ARG A 821 -10.22 21.99 -16.47
N LEU A 822 -11.38 22.07 -15.80
CA LEU A 822 -12.58 21.43 -16.32
C LEU A 822 -12.94 22.02 -17.70
N PRO A 823 -13.23 21.18 -18.71
CA PRO A 823 -13.77 21.61 -20.00
C PRO A 823 -15.10 22.32 -19.81
N PHE A 824 -15.19 23.58 -20.25
CA PHE A 824 -16.42 24.35 -20.17
C PHE A 824 -16.41 25.47 -21.24
N PRO A 825 -16.65 25.13 -22.53
CA PRO A 825 -16.82 26.13 -23.55
C PRO A 825 -18.09 26.93 -23.29
N PHE A 826 -18.03 28.24 -23.44
CA PHE A 826 -19.25 29.05 -23.54
C PHE A 826 -19.96 28.72 -24.86
N PRO A 827 -21.29 28.94 -24.97
CA PRO A 827 -22.04 28.51 -26.16
C PRO A 827 -21.47 29.01 -27.48
N ASP A 828 -20.89 30.21 -27.49
CA ASP A 828 -20.30 30.85 -28.68
C ASP A 828 -18.95 30.24 -29.09
N GLN A 829 -18.36 29.42 -28.21
CA GLN A 829 -17.13 28.68 -28.41
C GLN A 829 -17.38 27.22 -28.80
N CYS A 830 -18.64 26.77 -28.82
CA CYS A 830 -19.01 25.42 -29.25
C CYS A 830 -19.18 25.36 -30.78
N ASP A 831 -19.00 24.18 -31.37
CA ASP A 831 -19.20 23.95 -32.81
C ASP A 831 -20.63 24.25 -33.26
N GLN A 832 -21.61 24.08 -32.36
CA GLN A 832 -23.03 24.34 -32.61
C GLN A 832 -23.62 25.36 -31.62
N PRO A 833 -23.33 26.67 -31.75
CA PRO A 833 -23.71 27.67 -30.75
C PRO A 833 -25.21 27.78 -30.48
N LYS A 834 -26.05 27.60 -31.51
CA LYS A 834 -27.51 27.66 -31.36
C LYS A 834 -28.03 26.53 -30.46
N GLN A 835 -27.52 25.31 -30.68
CA GLN A 835 -27.87 24.15 -29.86
C GLN A 835 -27.33 24.30 -28.44
N ALA A 836 -26.09 24.74 -28.28
CA ALA A 836 -25.48 25.01 -26.98
C ALA A 836 -26.29 26.01 -26.15
N ARG A 837 -26.70 27.15 -26.75
CA ARG A 837 -27.57 28.14 -26.08
C ARG A 837 -28.94 27.54 -25.72
N SER A 838 -29.53 26.74 -26.59
CA SER A 838 -30.81 26.08 -26.32
C SER A 838 -30.72 25.10 -25.15
N ILE A 839 -29.62 24.35 -25.04
CA ILE A 839 -29.35 23.45 -23.90
C ILE A 839 -29.27 24.24 -22.60
N VAL A 840 -28.46 25.31 -22.57
CA VAL A 840 -28.30 26.16 -21.38
C VAL A 840 -29.65 26.73 -20.91
N GLN A 841 -30.44 27.28 -21.84
CA GLN A 841 -31.78 27.81 -21.54
C GLN A 841 -32.74 26.74 -21.03
N LYS A 842 -32.70 25.52 -21.61
CA LYS A 842 -33.54 24.40 -21.17
C LYS A 842 -33.17 23.96 -19.76
N SER A 843 -31.88 23.88 -19.43
CA SER A 843 -31.41 23.56 -18.09
C SER A 843 -31.81 24.61 -17.06
N ALA A 844 -31.70 25.90 -17.39
CA ALA A 844 -32.16 26.99 -16.53
C ALA A 844 -33.67 26.93 -16.28
N LYS A 845 -34.47 26.65 -17.31
CA LYS A 845 -35.92 26.47 -17.15
C LYS A 845 -36.29 25.29 -16.25
N LEU A 846 -35.59 24.16 -16.37
CA LEU A 846 -35.79 23.00 -15.49
C LEU A 846 -35.43 23.33 -14.04
N PHE A 847 -34.35 24.07 -13.83
CA PHE A 847 -33.94 24.57 -12.52
C PHE A 847 -35.00 25.48 -11.89
N ASP A 848 -35.49 26.48 -12.62
CA ASP A 848 -36.50 27.42 -12.10
C ASP A 848 -37.79 26.68 -11.72
N GLN A 849 -38.23 25.71 -12.54
CA GLN A 849 -39.37 24.85 -12.22
C GLN A 849 -39.14 24.00 -10.97
N ALA A 850 -37.92 23.52 -10.77
CA ALA A 850 -37.54 22.75 -9.60
C ALA A 850 -37.51 23.60 -8.33
N ILE A 851 -36.95 24.81 -8.39
CA ILE A 851 -36.93 25.76 -7.27
C ILE A 851 -38.36 26.12 -6.84
N GLU A 852 -39.26 26.42 -7.78
CA GLU A 852 -40.65 26.73 -7.46
C GLU A 852 -41.41 25.53 -6.85
N ARG A 853 -41.05 24.31 -7.22
CA ARG A 853 -41.57 23.10 -6.57
C ARG A 853 -40.95 22.89 -5.18
N ALA A 854 -39.65 23.14 -5.02
CA ALA A 854 -38.93 22.95 -3.77
C ALA A 854 -39.43 23.85 -2.63
N LYS A 855 -40.00 25.03 -2.97
CA LYS A 855 -40.65 25.94 -2.01
C LYS A 855 -41.97 25.42 -1.41
N ARG A 856 -42.56 24.36 -1.98
CA ARG A 856 -43.84 23.82 -1.51
C ARG A 856 -43.64 22.95 -0.25
N PRO A 857 -44.58 22.94 0.70
CA PRO A 857 -44.50 22.09 1.87
C PRO A 857 -44.54 20.60 1.49
N LEU A 858 -43.86 19.75 2.29
CA LEU A 858 -43.85 18.28 2.18
C LEU A 858 -43.21 17.71 0.89
N VAL A 859 -42.39 18.48 0.17
CA VAL A 859 -41.64 18.00 -0.98
C VAL A 859 -40.33 17.35 -0.54
N ASP A 860 -40.05 16.14 -1.05
CA ASP A 860 -38.73 15.53 -0.97
C ASP A 860 -37.77 16.27 -1.92
N ARG A 861 -37.10 17.29 -1.38
CA ARG A 861 -36.20 18.17 -2.15
C ARG A 861 -34.96 17.43 -2.66
N GLN A 862 -34.49 16.41 -1.95
CA GLN A 862 -33.35 15.62 -2.37
C GLN A 862 -33.71 14.81 -3.62
N ARG A 863 -34.84 14.09 -3.58
CA ARG A 863 -35.33 13.37 -4.76
C ARG A 863 -35.61 14.31 -5.93
N LEU A 864 -36.20 15.48 -5.69
CA LEU A 864 -36.43 16.47 -6.73
C LEU A 864 -35.12 16.98 -7.37
N ALA A 865 -34.09 17.23 -6.56
CA ALA A 865 -32.77 17.63 -7.05
C ALA A 865 -32.15 16.53 -7.91
N ASP A 866 -32.26 15.27 -7.49
CA ASP A 866 -31.74 14.10 -8.23
C ASP A 866 -32.51 13.87 -9.55
N ASP A 867 -33.84 14.01 -9.54
CA ASP A 867 -34.70 13.90 -10.73
C ASP A 867 -34.39 14.98 -11.78
N VAL A 868 -34.11 16.22 -11.33
CA VAL A 868 -33.76 17.34 -12.22
C VAL A 868 -32.33 17.19 -12.73
N GLN A 869 -31.39 16.76 -11.88
CA GLN A 869 -30.03 16.44 -12.30
C GLN A 869 -30.03 15.38 -13.41
N SER A 870 -30.76 14.28 -13.21
CA SER A 870 -30.88 13.19 -14.19
C SER A 870 -31.40 13.67 -15.55
N GLN A 871 -32.39 14.57 -15.56
CA GLN A 871 -32.90 15.17 -16.80
C GLN A 871 -31.88 16.09 -17.49
N VAL A 872 -31.05 16.79 -16.72
CA VAL A 872 -30.03 17.69 -17.24
C VAL A 872 -28.78 16.93 -17.68
N ASP A 873 -28.45 15.79 -17.10
CA ASP A 873 -27.27 14.98 -17.47
C ASP A 873 -27.29 14.56 -18.95
N ASP A 874 -28.47 14.21 -19.50
CA ASP A 874 -28.61 13.94 -20.94
C ASP A 874 -28.32 15.19 -21.80
N LEU A 875 -28.70 16.38 -21.31
CA LEU A 875 -28.38 17.64 -21.97
C LEU A 875 -26.88 17.98 -21.86
N VAL A 876 -26.25 17.65 -20.73
CA VAL A 876 -24.80 17.79 -20.54
C VAL A 876 -24.05 16.88 -21.52
N TYR A 877 -24.43 15.61 -21.65
CA TYR A 877 -23.82 14.72 -22.64
C TYR A 877 -23.97 15.24 -24.07
N ALA A 878 -25.15 15.76 -24.42
CA ALA A 878 -25.36 16.39 -25.73
C ALA A 878 -24.57 17.69 -25.92
N TYR A 879 -24.24 18.41 -24.85
CA TYR A 879 -23.43 19.64 -24.91
C TYR A 879 -21.96 19.37 -25.22
N PHE A 880 -21.43 18.22 -24.75
CA PHE A 880 -20.03 17.80 -24.92
C PHE A 880 -19.85 16.71 -25.98
N ASP A 881 -20.86 16.49 -26.82
CA ASP A 881 -20.91 15.48 -27.87
C ASP A 881 -20.48 14.08 -27.37
N VAL A 882 -20.94 13.71 -26.17
CA VAL A 882 -20.63 12.42 -25.54
C VAL A 882 -21.44 11.33 -26.24
N ASP A 883 -20.75 10.36 -26.84
CA ASP A 883 -21.40 9.24 -27.51
C ASP A 883 -21.85 8.13 -26.53
N ASN A 884 -22.57 7.13 -27.04
CA ASN A 884 -23.07 6.03 -26.21
C ASN A 884 -21.96 5.17 -25.58
N PHE A 885 -20.80 5.03 -26.21
CA PHE A 885 -19.68 4.28 -25.65
C PHE A 885 -18.97 5.11 -24.58
N GLU A 886 -18.68 6.38 -24.85
CA GLU A 886 -18.12 7.33 -23.89
C GLU A 886 -19.02 7.45 -22.65
N ARG A 887 -20.35 7.47 -22.83
CA ARG A 887 -21.32 7.41 -21.72
C ARG A 887 -21.14 6.14 -20.88
N MET A 888 -20.95 4.97 -21.50
CA MET A 888 -20.69 3.72 -20.76
C MET A 888 -19.40 3.82 -19.92
N LEU A 889 -18.33 4.44 -20.45
CA LEU A 889 -17.07 4.65 -19.72
C LEU A 889 -17.30 5.51 -18.47
N ILE A 890 -18.01 6.63 -18.64
CA ILE A 890 -18.32 7.58 -17.57
C ILE A 890 -19.19 6.92 -16.49
N GLU A 891 -20.23 6.20 -16.90
CA GLU A 891 -21.18 5.54 -16.00
C GLU A 891 -20.53 4.38 -15.24
N ASP A 892 -19.76 3.52 -15.91
CA ASP A 892 -19.05 2.42 -15.26
C ASP A 892 -18.01 2.95 -14.26
N THR A 893 -17.27 4.01 -14.61
CA THR A 893 -16.31 4.64 -13.71
C THR A 893 -17.00 5.21 -12.48
N SER A 894 -18.14 5.89 -12.67
CA SER A 894 -18.92 6.47 -11.58
C SER A 894 -19.52 5.40 -10.65
N ALA A 895 -20.07 4.34 -11.23
CA ALA A 895 -20.79 3.29 -10.49
C ALA A 895 -19.87 2.29 -9.78
N TYR A 896 -18.68 2.03 -10.33
CA TYR A 896 -17.78 1.00 -9.81
C TYR A 896 -16.46 1.55 -9.30
N VAL A 897 -15.76 2.39 -10.07
CA VAL A 897 -14.41 2.86 -9.73
C VAL A 897 -14.45 3.90 -8.61
N LEU A 898 -15.17 5.02 -8.79
CA LEU A 898 -15.25 6.10 -7.79
C LEU A 898 -15.77 5.63 -6.44
N THR A 899 -16.65 4.64 -6.44
CA THR A 899 -17.22 4.01 -5.25
C THR A 899 -16.31 2.95 -4.62
N SER A 900 -15.17 2.63 -5.23
CA SER A 900 -14.23 1.61 -4.74
C SER A 900 -12.85 2.13 -4.38
N ILE A 901 -12.48 3.33 -4.84
CA ILE A 901 -11.15 3.88 -4.61
C ILE A 901 -10.80 3.96 -3.12
N GLN A 902 -9.52 3.72 -2.84
CA GLN A 902 -8.88 3.93 -1.54
C GLN A 902 -9.70 3.37 -0.37
N PRO A 903 -10.02 2.08 -0.40
CA PRO A 903 -10.81 1.47 0.66
C PRO A 903 -10.09 1.56 2.00
N SER A 904 -10.82 1.28 3.07
CA SER A 904 -10.29 1.25 4.43
C SER A 904 -10.88 0.06 5.15
N ARG A 905 -10.28 -0.35 6.28
CA ARG A 905 -10.83 -1.44 7.09
C ARG A 905 -12.26 -1.19 7.58
N ALA A 906 -12.67 0.07 7.72
CA ALA A 906 -14.04 0.45 8.06
C ALA A 906 -15.01 0.39 6.87
N ARG A 907 -14.51 0.49 5.63
CA ARG A 907 -15.32 0.47 4.41
C ARG A 907 -15.40 -0.96 3.87
N VAL A 908 -16.46 -1.66 4.25
CA VAL A 908 -16.69 -3.06 3.87
C VAL A 908 -17.23 -3.21 2.43
N TYR A 909 -17.88 -2.18 1.90
CA TYR A 909 -18.46 -2.20 0.55
C TYR A 909 -17.50 -1.61 -0.49
N ILE A 910 -16.92 -2.47 -1.31
CA ILE A 910 -15.99 -2.13 -2.39
C ILE A 910 -16.50 -2.77 -3.70
N PRO A 911 -17.33 -2.06 -4.50
CA PRO A 911 -17.98 -2.60 -5.70
C PRO A 911 -17.07 -3.40 -6.63
N THR A 912 -15.88 -2.87 -6.93
CA THR A 912 -14.90 -3.50 -7.83
C THR A 912 -14.46 -4.91 -7.37
N ASN A 913 -14.55 -5.20 -6.06
CA ASN A 913 -14.18 -6.48 -5.45
C ASN A 913 -15.38 -7.41 -5.21
N LEU A 914 -16.61 -6.91 -5.37
CA LEU A 914 -17.80 -7.75 -5.25
C LEU A 914 -17.87 -8.71 -6.43
N SER A 915 -18.37 -9.91 -6.19
CA SER A 915 -18.65 -10.86 -7.25
C SER A 915 -19.65 -10.29 -8.27
N SER A 916 -19.37 -10.52 -9.55
CA SER A 916 -20.23 -10.16 -10.66
C SER A 916 -21.55 -10.94 -10.59
N LYS A 917 -22.64 -10.31 -11.02
CA LYS A 917 -23.95 -10.97 -11.14
C LYS A 917 -24.09 -11.61 -12.52
N HIS A 918 -24.92 -12.67 -12.62
CA HIS A 918 -25.18 -13.34 -13.90
C HIS A 918 -25.66 -12.36 -15.00
N ALA A 919 -26.55 -11.42 -14.65
CA ALA A 919 -27.03 -10.40 -15.58
C ALA A 919 -25.89 -9.52 -16.15
N MET A 920 -24.91 -9.18 -15.31
CA MET A 920 -23.76 -8.38 -15.69
C MET A 920 -22.85 -9.15 -16.65
N ARG A 921 -22.55 -10.41 -16.35
CA ARG A 921 -21.77 -11.30 -17.25
C ARG A 921 -22.46 -11.51 -18.59
N LYS A 922 -23.79 -11.65 -18.59
CA LYS A 922 -24.59 -11.74 -19.82
C LYS A 922 -24.52 -10.45 -20.64
N SER A 923 -24.64 -9.28 -19.99
CA SER A 923 -24.48 -7.97 -20.65
C SER A 923 -23.10 -7.84 -21.29
N TYR A 924 -22.07 -8.15 -20.52
CA TYR A 924 -20.67 -8.19 -20.96
C TYR A 924 -20.51 -9.05 -22.23
N ALA A 925 -20.94 -10.31 -22.19
CA ALA A 925 -20.77 -11.25 -23.30
C ALA A 925 -21.54 -10.82 -24.55
N THR A 926 -22.75 -10.28 -24.36
CA THR A 926 -23.58 -9.75 -25.45
C THR A 926 -22.90 -8.57 -26.14
N LEU A 927 -22.37 -7.62 -25.36
CA LEU A 927 -21.69 -6.45 -25.89
C LEU A 927 -20.38 -6.83 -26.59
N LEU A 928 -19.59 -7.72 -26.00
CA LEU A 928 -18.38 -8.28 -26.61
C LEU A 928 -18.66 -8.91 -27.97
N CYS A 929 -19.65 -9.81 -28.05
CA CYS A 929 -20.09 -10.42 -29.31
C CYS A 929 -20.56 -9.35 -30.31
N LYS A 930 -21.36 -8.38 -29.87
CA LYS A 930 -21.85 -7.30 -30.74
C LYS A 930 -20.68 -6.53 -31.38
N ARG A 931 -19.62 -6.23 -30.62
CA ARG A 931 -18.42 -5.55 -31.13
C ARG A 931 -17.66 -6.40 -32.12
N LEU A 932 -17.34 -7.64 -31.76
CA LEU A 932 -16.59 -8.55 -32.63
C LEU A 932 -17.35 -8.85 -33.93
N ASN A 933 -18.68 -9.04 -33.86
CA ASN A 933 -19.53 -9.26 -35.03
C ASN A 933 -19.64 -8.02 -35.91
N GLY A 934 -19.61 -6.82 -35.33
CA GLY A 934 -19.54 -5.57 -36.09
C GLY A 934 -18.26 -5.42 -36.93
N TRP A 935 -17.17 -6.09 -36.54
CA TRP A 935 -15.90 -6.11 -37.27
C TRP A 935 -15.68 -7.34 -38.14
N ALA A 936 -16.50 -8.39 -37.97
CA ALA A 936 -16.37 -9.63 -38.72
C ALA A 936 -16.69 -9.43 -40.22
N LYS A 937 -16.00 -10.18 -41.09
CA LYS A 937 -16.30 -10.21 -42.53
C LYS A 937 -17.69 -10.81 -42.77
N GLN A 938 -18.35 -10.40 -43.86
CA GLN A 938 -19.64 -10.98 -44.27
C GLN A 938 -19.57 -12.52 -44.29
N GLY A 939 -20.51 -13.17 -43.59
CA GLY A 939 -20.62 -14.62 -43.53
C GLY A 939 -19.98 -15.29 -42.30
N LEU A 940 -19.38 -14.55 -41.37
CA LEU A 940 -18.88 -15.07 -40.09
C LEU A 940 -19.64 -14.47 -38.89
N GLN A 941 -19.77 -15.25 -37.82
CA GLN A 941 -20.40 -14.83 -36.58
C GLN A 941 -19.65 -15.38 -35.37
N VAL A 942 -19.67 -14.62 -34.28
CA VAL A 942 -19.08 -14.93 -32.99
C VAL A 942 -20.19 -15.03 -31.95
N HIS A 943 -20.21 -16.15 -31.22
CA HIS A 943 -21.12 -16.44 -30.13
C HIS A 943 -20.33 -16.49 -28.82
N ALA A 944 -21.01 -16.27 -27.69
CA ALA A 944 -20.37 -16.31 -26.38
C ALA A 944 -21.20 -17.12 -25.38
N LYS A 945 -20.50 -17.84 -24.50
CA LYS A 945 -21.04 -18.47 -23.30
C LYS A 945 -20.22 -17.99 -22.10
N THR A 946 -20.89 -17.73 -20.98
CA THR A 946 -20.23 -17.39 -19.72
C THR A 946 -20.37 -18.53 -18.72
N ILE A 947 -19.27 -18.88 -18.06
CA ILE A 947 -19.22 -19.86 -16.97
C ILE A 947 -18.65 -19.12 -15.77
N ALA A 948 -19.14 -19.40 -14.56
CA ALA A 948 -18.64 -18.76 -13.35
C ALA A 948 -18.83 -19.67 -12.16
N ASP A 949 -17.85 -19.65 -11.27
CA ASP A 949 -17.91 -20.32 -9.98
C ASP A 949 -17.56 -19.31 -8.88
N SER A 950 -18.60 -18.89 -8.16
CA SER A 950 -18.49 -17.93 -7.06
C SER A 950 -17.74 -18.49 -5.86
N SER A 951 -17.66 -19.83 -5.70
CA SER A 951 -16.93 -20.43 -4.58
C SER A 951 -15.41 -20.29 -4.72
N VAL A 952 -14.92 -20.15 -5.96
CA VAL A 952 -13.50 -19.93 -6.26
C VAL A 952 -13.19 -18.51 -6.71
N GLY A 953 -14.19 -17.65 -6.91
CA GLY A 953 -13.98 -16.26 -7.32
C GLY A 953 -13.53 -16.09 -8.78
N VAL A 954 -13.77 -17.08 -9.64
CA VAL A 954 -13.31 -17.08 -11.05
C VAL A 954 -14.49 -17.23 -12.01
N GLY A 955 -14.45 -16.46 -13.10
CA GLY A 955 -15.36 -16.58 -14.22
C GLY A 955 -14.61 -16.78 -15.53
N MET A 956 -15.34 -17.22 -16.53
CA MET A 956 -14.82 -17.52 -17.86
C MET A 956 -15.82 -17.08 -18.93
N VAL A 957 -15.29 -16.54 -20.02
CA VAL A 957 -16.04 -16.31 -21.24
C VAL A 957 -15.44 -17.19 -22.33
N VAL A 958 -16.29 -17.98 -22.96
CA VAL A 958 -15.92 -18.83 -24.10
C VAL A 958 -16.57 -18.25 -25.34
N LEU A 959 -15.76 -17.93 -26.34
CA LEU A 959 -16.21 -17.43 -27.63
C LEU A 959 -16.08 -18.52 -28.68
N GLU A 960 -17.08 -18.68 -29.54
CA GLU A 960 -17.01 -19.57 -30.71
C GLU A 960 -17.22 -18.78 -31.99
N LYS A 961 -16.36 -19.03 -32.98
CA LYS A 961 -16.50 -18.49 -34.34
C LYS A 961 -17.18 -19.51 -35.25
N THR A 962 -18.32 -19.14 -35.83
CA THR A 962 -19.13 -19.94 -36.76
C THR A 962 -19.32 -19.21 -38.10
N LYS A 963 -19.87 -19.90 -39.12
CA LYS A 963 -20.43 -19.22 -40.29
C LYS A 963 -21.80 -18.64 -39.93
N SER A 964 -22.18 -17.53 -40.57
CA SER A 964 -23.46 -16.89 -40.33
C SER A 964 -24.63 -17.86 -40.54
N GLY A 965 -25.53 -17.93 -39.57
CA GLY A 965 -26.68 -18.87 -39.58
C GLY A 965 -26.36 -20.29 -39.11
N GLN A 966 -25.12 -20.62 -38.76
CA GLN A 966 -24.79 -21.89 -38.11
C GLN A 966 -24.91 -21.77 -36.59
N GLU A 967 -25.47 -22.80 -35.97
CA GLU A 967 -25.55 -22.92 -34.51
C GLU A 967 -24.15 -23.14 -33.89
N PRO A 968 -23.85 -22.55 -32.71
CA PRO A 968 -22.57 -22.72 -32.02
C PRO A 968 -22.50 -24.07 -31.30
N THR A 969 -22.18 -25.12 -32.07
CA THR A 969 -22.09 -26.50 -31.56
C THR A 969 -20.95 -26.67 -30.55
N GLY A 970 -19.83 -25.96 -30.72
CA GLY A 970 -18.71 -26.02 -29.79
C GLY A 970 -19.08 -25.47 -28.40
N LEU A 971 -19.84 -24.37 -28.32
CA LEU A 971 -20.32 -23.83 -27.04
C LEU A 971 -21.30 -24.77 -26.32
N ALA A 972 -22.06 -25.56 -27.08
CA ALA A 972 -22.99 -26.55 -26.52
C ALA A 972 -22.24 -27.72 -25.85
N GLU A 973 -21.07 -28.11 -26.38
CA GLU A 973 -20.21 -29.15 -25.83
C GLU A 973 -19.42 -28.71 -24.60
N VAL A 974 -19.16 -27.40 -24.43
CA VAL A 974 -18.47 -26.89 -23.24
C VAL A 974 -19.37 -27.06 -22.01
N GLY A 975 -18.93 -27.84 -21.03
CA GLY A 975 -19.63 -28.04 -19.76
C GLY A 975 -19.87 -26.74 -18.97
N ASN A 976 -20.75 -26.80 -17.97
CA ASN A 976 -21.01 -25.65 -17.08
C ASN A 976 -20.11 -25.67 -15.83
N ASP A 977 -19.37 -26.75 -15.60
CA ASP A 977 -18.42 -26.87 -14.50
C ASP A 977 -17.08 -26.23 -14.89
N LEU A 978 -16.73 -25.14 -14.20
CA LEU A 978 -15.51 -24.39 -14.47
C LEU A 978 -14.26 -25.26 -14.27
N LEU A 979 -14.19 -26.05 -13.20
CA LEU A 979 -13.00 -26.85 -12.88
C LEU A 979 -12.71 -27.86 -13.97
N HIS A 980 -13.74 -28.55 -14.44
CA HIS A 980 -13.62 -29.52 -15.53
C HIS A 980 -13.10 -28.87 -16.81
N VAL A 981 -13.55 -27.65 -17.13
CA VAL A 981 -13.07 -26.91 -18.30
C VAL A 981 -11.61 -26.47 -18.11
N LEU A 982 -11.23 -25.98 -16.92
CA LEU A 982 -9.85 -25.60 -16.61
C LEU A 982 -8.89 -26.79 -16.72
N ASP A 983 -9.26 -27.94 -16.15
CA ASP A 983 -8.49 -29.17 -16.22
C ASP A 983 -8.31 -29.63 -17.68
N SER A 984 -9.36 -29.56 -18.48
CA SER A 984 -9.30 -29.89 -19.92
C SER A 984 -8.33 -28.97 -20.68
N LEU A 985 -8.34 -27.67 -20.36
CA LEU A 985 -7.43 -26.69 -20.97
C LEU A 985 -5.97 -26.93 -20.57
N GLN A 986 -5.71 -27.25 -19.30
CA GLN A 986 -4.36 -27.60 -18.82
C GLN A 986 -3.79 -28.79 -19.58
N HIS A 987 -4.57 -29.87 -19.71
CA HIS A 987 -4.14 -31.07 -20.45
C HIS A 987 -3.85 -30.79 -21.94
N THR A 988 -4.57 -29.85 -22.56
CA THR A 988 -4.45 -29.54 -23.99
C THR A 988 -3.27 -28.61 -24.29
N SER A 989 -2.87 -27.75 -23.35
CA SER A 989 -1.91 -26.66 -23.59
C SER A 989 -0.48 -26.95 -23.08
N THR A 990 -0.17 -28.18 -22.69
CA THR A 990 1.18 -28.70 -22.29
C THR A 990 2.26 -28.67 -23.38
N ARG A 991 2.05 -27.98 -24.52
CA ARG A 991 2.99 -27.99 -25.66
C ARG A 991 3.55 -26.65 -26.11
N SER A 992 3.31 -25.51 -25.45
CA SER A 992 3.95 -24.29 -25.98
C SER A 992 4.32 -23.14 -25.04
N HIS A 993 3.77 -22.97 -23.84
CA HIS A 993 4.13 -21.81 -23.00
C HIS A 993 4.09 -22.21 -21.51
N GLY A 994 5.04 -21.68 -20.74
CA GLY A 994 5.25 -21.98 -19.32
C GLY A 994 3.99 -21.80 -18.45
N THR A 995 4.00 -22.54 -17.36
CA THR A 995 3.09 -22.60 -16.20
C THR A 995 1.92 -21.60 -16.16
N PHE A 996 0.72 -22.16 -16.22
CA PHE A 996 -0.57 -21.49 -16.31
C PHE A 996 -0.91 -20.63 -15.08
N GLU A 997 -0.99 -19.32 -15.26
CA GLU A 997 -1.65 -18.41 -14.33
C GLU A 997 -3.16 -18.35 -14.64
N LEU A 998 -3.90 -19.39 -14.26
CA LEU A 998 -5.32 -19.58 -14.56
C LEU A 998 -6.25 -18.46 -14.03
N VAL A 999 -5.80 -17.71 -13.03
CA VAL A 999 -6.53 -16.55 -12.46
C VAL A 999 -6.11 -15.22 -13.11
N ARG A 1000 -5.07 -15.20 -13.97
CA ARG A 1000 -4.46 -13.98 -14.52
C ARG A 1000 -4.79 -13.73 -16.00
N GLY A 1001 -6.08 -13.74 -16.34
CA GLY A 1001 -6.50 -13.32 -17.69
C GLY A 1001 -6.11 -14.31 -18.79
N LEU A 1002 -6.16 -15.62 -18.49
CA LEU A 1002 -5.76 -16.67 -19.43
C LEU A 1002 -6.58 -16.58 -20.71
N LYS A 1003 -5.91 -16.44 -21.85
CA LYS A 1003 -6.52 -16.46 -23.19
C LYS A 1003 -6.00 -17.65 -23.99
N VAL A 1004 -6.83 -18.69 -24.13
CA VAL A 1004 -6.46 -19.92 -24.84
C VAL A 1004 -7.32 -20.08 -26.07
N PHE A 1005 -6.67 -20.23 -27.23
CA PHE A 1005 -7.33 -20.60 -28.48
C PHE A 1005 -7.30 -22.11 -28.65
N ASP A 1006 -8.46 -22.73 -28.79
CA ASP A 1006 -8.62 -24.12 -29.20
C ASP A 1006 -9.53 -24.19 -30.42
N ARG A 1007 -8.94 -24.44 -31.60
CA ARG A 1007 -9.63 -24.45 -32.91
C ARG A 1007 -10.45 -23.17 -33.14
N ASN A 1008 -11.78 -23.26 -33.06
CA ASN A 1008 -12.72 -22.16 -33.25
C ASN A 1008 -13.19 -21.53 -31.93
N LEU A 1009 -12.69 -22.02 -30.80
CA LEU A 1009 -13.01 -21.56 -29.45
C LEU A 1009 -11.90 -20.66 -28.90
N LEU A 1010 -12.29 -19.62 -28.18
CA LEU A 1010 -11.40 -18.78 -27.38
C LEU A 1010 -11.92 -18.75 -25.95
N TYR A 1011 -11.11 -19.24 -25.02
CA TYR A 1011 -11.39 -19.25 -23.59
C TYR A 1011 -10.68 -18.06 -22.94
N ILE A 1012 -11.42 -17.26 -22.17
CA ILE A 1012 -10.92 -16.08 -21.46
C ILE A 1012 -11.29 -16.24 -19.98
N THR A 1013 -10.31 -16.46 -19.10
CA THR A 1013 -10.55 -16.47 -17.65
C THR A 1013 -10.42 -15.07 -17.06
N LYS A 1014 -11.27 -14.75 -16.08
CA LYS A 1014 -11.27 -13.45 -15.40
C LYS A 1014 -11.63 -13.64 -13.92
N PRO A 1015 -11.07 -12.82 -13.01
CA PRO A 1015 -11.60 -12.77 -11.64
C PRO A 1015 -13.07 -12.35 -11.65
N LEU A 1016 -13.85 -12.79 -10.67
CA LEU A 1016 -15.29 -12.45 -10.60
C LEU A 1016 -15.58 -11.04 -10.14
N GLY A 1017 -14.59 -10.30 -9.63
CA GLY A 1017 -14.73 -8.89 -9.24
C GLY A 1017 -15.43 -8.06 -10.32
N GLN A 1018 -16.39 -7.23 -9.93
CA GLN A 1018 -17.26 -6.52 -10.87
C GLN A 1018 -16.48 -5.67 -11.89
N ARG A 1019 -15.30 -5.15 -11.52
CA ARG A 1019 -14.47 -4.35 -12.43
C ARG A 1019 -14.07 -5.04 -13.74
N PHE A 1020 -14.08 -6.38 -13.78
CA PHE A 1020 -13.67 -7.16 -14.95
C PHE A 1020 -14.81 -7.51 -15.92
N TRP A 1021 -16.04 -7.20 -15.52
CA TRP A 1021 -17.27 -7.64 -16.18
C TRP A 1021 -18.20 -6.47 -16.53
N THR A 1022 -17.71 -5.23 -16.47
CA THR A 1022 -18.46 -4.03 -16.86
C THR A 1022 -18.62 -3.94 -18.38
N ASN A 1023 -19.47 -3.02 -18.87
CA ASN A 1023 -19.61 -2.82 -20.30
C ASN A 1023 -18.31 -2.27 -20.92
N THR A 1024 -17.62 -1.40 -20.19
CA THR A 1024 -16.29 -0.89 -20.54
C THR A 1024 -15.28 -2.02 -20.66
N ALA A 1025 -15.26 -2.97 -19.72
CA ALA A 1025 -14.41 -4.15 -19.81
C ALA A 1025 -14.70 -5.00 -21.07
N ALA A 1026 -15.98 -5.14 -21.46
CA ALA A 1026 -16.35 -5.89 -22.66
C ALA A 1026 -15.80 -5.26 -23.95
N ILE A 1027 -15.84 -3.93 -24.04
CA ILE A 1027 -15.35 -3.21 -25.21
C ILE A 1027 -13.81 -3.26 -25.27
N ASN A 1028 -13.13 -3.10 -24.13
CA ASN A 1028 -11.67 -3.19 -24.06
C ASN A 1028 -11.17 -4.59 -24.43
N ASP A 1029 -11.83 -5.65 -23.93
CA ASP A 1029 -11.51 -7.02 -24.33
C ASP A 1029 -11.75 -7.26 -25.82
N ALA A 1030 -12.79 -6.66 -26.41
CA ALA A 1030 -13.04 -6.76 -27.84
C ALA A 1030 -11.86 -6.18 -28.65
N ASP A 1031 -11.38 -4.99 -28.28
CA ASP A 1031 -10.24 -4.34 -28.93
C ASP A 1031 -8.97 -5.19 -28.80
N GLU A 1032 -8.71 -5.73 -27.61
CA GLU A 1032 -7.53 -6.55 -27.34
C GLU A 1032 -7.56 -7.87 -28.13
N ILE A 1033 -8.73 -8.52 -28.23
CA ILE A 1033 -8.92 -9.72 -29.06
C ILE A 1033 -8.71 -9.39 -30.53
N ALA A 1034 -9.28 -8.28 -31.03
CA ALA A 1034 -9.12 -7.87 -32.40
C ALA A 1034 -7.64 -7.58 -32.73
N ALA A 1035 -6.94 -6.84 -31.87
CA ALA A 1035 -5.52 -6.57 -32.00
C ALA A 1035 -4.69 -7.87 -32.01
N THR A 1036 -4.97 -8.80 -31.10
CA THR A 1036 -4.31 -10.11 -31.02
C THR A 1036 -4.49 -10.92 -32.32
N ILE A 1037 -5.69 -10.91 -32.89
CA ILE A 1037 -5.98 -11.61 -34.16
C ILE A 1037 -5.23 -10.95 -35.33
N LEU A 1038 -5.18 -9.61 -35.38
CA LEU A 1038 -4.51 -8.86 -36.45
C LEU A 1038 -2.97 -8.97 -36.39
N MET A 1039 -2.40 -9.09 -35.19
CA MET A 1039 -0.95 -9.22 -35.00
C MET A 1039 -0.41 -10.64 -35.21
N ARG A 1040 -1.28 -11.67 -35.25
CA ARG A 1040 -0.84 -13.03 -35.60
C ARG A 1040 -0.46 -13.07 -37.09
N PRO A 1041 0.80 -13.37 -37.45
CA PRO A 1041 1.16 -13.59 -38.85
C PRO A 1041 0.25 -14.69 -39.40
N THR A 1042 -0.35 -14.45 -40.56
CA THR A 1042 -1.14 -15.46 -41.26
C THR A 1042 -0.26 -16.68 -41.45
N ARG A 1043 -0.48 -17.73 -40.66
CA ARG A 1043 0.03 -19.06 -41.01
C ARG A 1043 -0.59 -19.39 -42.36
N ARG A 1044 0.21 -19.23 -43.42
CA ARG A 1044 -0.10 -19.81 -44.72
C ARG A 1044 -0.32 -21.31 -44.48
N ASN A 1045 -1.46 -21.79 -44.95
CA ASN A 1045 -1.81 -23.21 -44.98
C ASN A 1045 -0.59 -24.04 -45.38
N ALA A 1046 -0.22 -24.98 -44.50
CA ALA A 1046 0.51 -26.19 -44.83
C ALA A 1046 -0.21 -27.33 -44.11
#